data_AF-A0A2S7I1S1-F1
#
_entry.id   AF-A0A2S7I1S1-F1
#
_cell.length_a   1.000
_cell.length_b   1.000
_cell.length_c   1.000
_cell.angle_alpha   90.00
_cell.angle_beta   90.00
_cell.angle_gamma   90.00
#
_symmetry.space_group_name_H-M   'P 1'
#
loop_
_entity.id
_entity.type
_entity.pdbx_description
1 polymer ?
#
loop_
_entity_poly.entity_id
_entity_poly.type
_entity_poly.pdbx_seq_one_letter_code
_entity_poly.pdbx_strand_id
1 'polypeptide(L)'
;MDGSRKEITRGIHVIYSTIPEKNAKSFVASLEKEFYSDYKENIGYKGKALYSPLKYFMLGDFDYCQISLINNFKFTHRLFEICESSENIRNYGSHTLQSYTGFCLHDKVYSEKIFSEPIDEYFVGIIHLKLNNGIYIGTGSDFIDEIHQILSSILKDTKYLISQSFSWFELSLTVFIKSPKELANIIAKLRSLCLGDLINHKDIYENCLYKDFDFEENDIYKASLFADTNSTIGFKEDVIKCSSDSKIYKDFIDYIENYKCTLKTEIEWQVKPGHINQVVEELNNHNFLKDYFNILKRELVLGKCDYVIHLKSENSILANFHLLRDLYRSDNCQLYKHIRKVRTYSFLEPDLDIEIRNKSNILDWNIVLEKLCVSIKDFKKIEQALKGLKVSRQIRVKILKIISNYNNGILDPILFTYFLDFSIFIKLLRGFIMEEHSRQKKHITEVKEIEKKLNYYIEVFQESYNVRFLNGYLFENISDFDLDFNSSIQQLLTSYGSLVYEYGKKFYSGDLYYPLIRLNNIDTVSDYLSINYAVPHLTSPEFVVSTIIKEILNHIPLDSKELEIKLNHYNKELFNFKKYINESYFDDMYQSGMININYFIIDAIRFHITFKSNFKLFEYWFWTYNFQNTSLYDTNGLFNEQQLKQEIFRLLLIKKFFLNIPEIEVECPSPEIFTYWEKHFEKIKSIVERIHIFFTENNNFSIIDFIEQLKNNALENKNLPIDNIEKSLISYLQELKKKTESGKIMLLKRDWKTGEILKNYNSQYDDVFFAIDQIGGLYFQNTNKKDDYFSLNCKYLNLIIDFSAKTKKPFIKTLLKDDAYN
;
A
#
# COMPACT_ATOMS: atom_id res chain seq x y z
N MET A 1 10.85 23.43 7.71
CA MET A 1 9.55 22.76 7.60
C MET A 1 8.84 22.91 8.94
N ASP A 2 8.36 24.11 9.24
CA ASP A 2 7.55 24.41 10.43
C ASP A 2 6.45 25.34 9.95
N GLY A 3 5.28 24.74 9.70
CA GLY A 3 4.12 25.37 9.07
C GLY A 3 2.92 24.45 9.22
N SER A 4 2.33 24.46 10.42
CA SER A 4 0.93 24.16 10.77
C SER A 4 0.16 23.02 10.08
N ARG A 5 0.79 21.93 9.64
CA ARG A 5 0.03 20.71 9.37
C ARG A 5 -0.49 20.16 10.69
N LYS A 6 -1.82 20.10 10.83
CA LYS A 6 -2.48 19.48 11.99
C LYS A 6 -1.92 18.06 12.17
N GLU A 7 -1.63 17.70 13.41
CA GLU A 7 -1.12 16.38 13.75
C GLU A 7 -2.16 15.31 13.36
N ILE A 8 -1.75 14.38 12.48
CA ILE A 8 -2.60 13.28 12.01
C ILE A 8 -2.62 12.22 13.11
N THR A 9 -3.76 12.08 13.77
CA THR A 9 -3.92 11.17 14.92
C THR A 9 -4.89 10.01 14.64
N ARG A 10 -5.56 10.04 13.49
CA ARG A 10 -6.59 9.07 13.09
C ARG A 10 -6.45 8.70 11.62
N GLY A 11 -6.86 7.49 11.27
CA GLY A 11 -7.03 7.05 9.90
C GLY A 11 -8.50 6.82 9.57
N ILE A 12 -8.81 6.75 8.29
CA ILE A 12 -10.14 6.34 7.80
C ILE A 12 -9.96 5.04 7.03
N HIS A 13 -10.85 4.09 7.30
CA HIS A 13 -10.99 2.86 6.53
C HIS A 13 -12.39 2.80 5.92
N VAL A 14 -12.47 2.54 4.62
CA VAL A 14 -13.72 2.43 3.87
C VAL A 14 -13.77 1.07 3.20
N ILE A 15 -14.90 0.39 3.37
CA ILE A 15 -15.17 -0.92 2.75
C ILE A 15 -16.45 -0.79 1.93
N TYR A 16 -16.36 -1.15 0.66
CA TYR A 16 -17.48 -1.40 -0.22
C TYR A 16 -17.72 -2.89 -0.36
N SER A 17 -18.99 -3.30 -0.39
CA SER A 17 -19.36 -4.68 -0.66
C SER A 17 -20.61 -4.81 -1.51
N THR A 18 -20.63 -5.89 -2.30
CA THR A 18 -21.86 -6.38 -2.94
C THR A 18 -22.55 -7.38 -2.03
N ILE A 19 -23.87 -7.36 -1.98
CA ILE A 19 -24.70 -8.30 -1.23
C ILE A 19 -25.42 -9.19 -2.25
N PRO A 20 -24.79 -10.31 -2.67
CA PRO A 20 -25.26 -11.07 -3.83
C PRO A 20 -26.58 -11.83 -3.58
N GLU A 21 -26.91 -12.21 -2.33
CA GLU A 21 -28.07 -13.07 -2.04
C GLU A 21 -28.64 -12.86 -0.61
N LYS A 22 -29.85 -13.36 -0.35
CA LYS A 22 -30.50 -13.26 0.98
C LYS A 22 -29.63 -13.75 2.15
N ASN A 23 -28.93 -14.88 1.98
CA ASN A 23 -28.06 -15.43 3.02
C ASN A 23 -26.82 -14.55 3.29
N ALA A 24 -26.46 -13.66 2.34
CA ALA A 24 -25.39 -12.68 2.48
C ALA A 24 -25.74 -11.50 3.40
N LYS A 25 -26.98 -11.35 3.88
CA LYS A 25 -27.27 -10.35 4.93
C LYS A 25 -26.48 -10.65 6.22
N SER A 26 -26.24 -11.94 6.48
CA SER A 26 -25.35 -12.38 7.56
C SER A 26 -23.91 -11.93 7.35
N PHE A 27 -23.44 -11.84 6.10
CA PHE A 27 -22.09 -11.37 5.76
C PHE A 27 -21.87 -9.92 6.16
N VAL A 28 -22.83 -9.03 5.93
CA VAL A 28 -22.71 -7.62 6.38
C VAL A 28 -22.65 -7.53 7.91
N ALA A 29 -23.44 -8.35 8.59
CA ALA A 29 -23.42 -8.43 10.05
C ALA A 29 -22.12 -9.06 10.58
N SER A 30 -21.55 -10.05 9.88
CA SER A 30 -20.27 -10.67 10.23
C SER A 30 -19.11 -9.69 10.01
N LEU A 31 -19.12 -8.90 8.92
CA LEU A 31 -18.17 -7.80 8.73
C LEU A 31 -18.16 -6.85 9.92
N GLU A 32 -19.33 -6.40 10.40
CA GLU A 32 -19.38 -5.53 11.57
C GLU A 32 -18.89 -6.24 12.84
N LYS A 33 -19.36 -7.45 13.08
CA LYS A 33 -19.08 -8.19 14.31
C LYS A 33 -17.62 -8.62 14.36
N GLU A 34 -17.17 -9.41 13.40
CA GLU A 34 -15.88 -10.09 13.40
C GLU A 34 -14.72 -9.14 13.06
N PHE A 35 -14.96 -8.14 12.20
CA PHE A 35 -13.88 -7.25 11.77
C PHE A 35 -13.68 -6.06 12.70
N TYR A 36 -14.78 -5.38 13.07
CA TYR A 36 -14.74 -4.16 13.86
C TYR A 36 -15.04 -4.40 15.34
N SER A 37 -16.14 -5.07 15.66
CA SER A 37 -16.61 -5.20 17.05
C SER A 37 -15.67 -6.07 17.87
N ASP A 38 -15.32 -7.26 17.37
CA ASP A 38 -14.36 -8.16 18.01
C ASP A 38 -13.00 -7.47 18.18
N TYR A 39 -12.56 -6.68 17.20
CA TYR A 39 -11.33 -5.91 17.36
C TYR A 39 -11.43 -4.84 18.45
N LYS A 40 -12.55 -4.09 18.45
CA LYS A 40 -12.83 -3.04 19.43
C LYS A 40 -12.86 -3.60 20.86
N GLU A 41 -13.50 -4.76 21.03
CA GLU A 41 -13.56 -5.49 22.30
C GLU A 41 -12.18 -5.98 22.73
N ASN A 42 -11.40 -6.57 21.80
CA ASN A 42 -10.06 -7.06 22.07
C ASN A 42 -9.08 -5.96 22.51
N ILE A 43 -9.20 -4.74 21.96
CA ILE A 43 -8.36 -3.60 22.40
C ILE A 43 -8.92 -2.87 23.63
N GLY A 44 -10.08 -3.30 24.16
CA GLY A 44 -10.71 -2.70 25.34
C GLY A 44 -11.18 -1.26 25.16
N TYR A 45 -11.39 -0.79 23.92
CA TYR A 45 -11.81 0.58 23.66
C TYR A 45 -13.30 0.78 23.93
N LYS A 46 -13.63 1.60 24.94
CA LYS A 46 -15.01 1.84 25.39
C LYS A 46 -15.72 3.01 24.69
N GLY A 47 -15.00 3.80 23.87
CA GLY A 47 -15.58 4.95 23.17
C GLY A 47 -16.51 4.53 22.02
N LYS A 48 -17.31 5.48 21.52
CA LYS A 48 -18.24 5.25 20.39
C LYS A 48 -17.64 5.54 19.02
N ALA A 49 -16.51 6.23 18.93
CA ALA A 49 -15.97 6.72 17.66
C ALA A 49 -15.12 5.67 16.91
N LEU A 50 -14.06 5.15 17.56
CA LEU A 50 -13.16 4.20 16.90
C LEU A 50 -13.83 2.84 16.68
N TYR A 51 -13.58 2.26 15.49
CA TYR A 51 -14.04 0.92 15.12
C TYR A 51 -15.56 0.74 15.24
N SER A 52 -16.31 1.80 14.97
CA SER A 52 -17.77 1.83 15.00
C SER A 52 -18.25 2.42 13.68
N PRO A 53 -18.40 1.58 12.64
CA PRO A 53 -18.55 2.08 11.29
C PRO A 53 -19.90 2.79 11.09
N LEU A 54 -19.86 3.91 10.36
CA LEU A 54 -21.03 4.49 9.71
C LEU A 54 -21.39 3.63 8.50
N LYS A 55 -22.68 3.40 8.30
CA LYS A 55 -23.18 2.38 7.36
C LYS A 55 -24.19 2.96 6.38
N TYR A 56 -24.02 2.60 5.12
CA TYR A 56 -24.82 3.13 4.03
C TYR A 56 -25.14 2.05 3.00
N PHE A 57 -26.35 2.09 2.45
CA PHE A 57 -26.70 1.33 1.24
C PHE A 57 -26.40 2.18 0.02
N MET A 58 -25.54 1.68 -0.85
CA MET A 58 -25.01 2.44 -1.98
C MET A 58 -25.87 2.23 -3.22
N LEU A 59 -25.88 3.24 -4.10
CA LEU A 59 -26.36 3.14 -5.47
C LEU A 59 -25.15 3.10 -6.39
N GLY A 60 -25.05 2.07 -7.23
CA GLY A 60 -23.92 1.89 -8.14
C GLY A 60 -23.55 0.42 -8.31
N ASP A 61 -22.25 0.17 -8.39
CA ASP A 61 -21.67 -1.17 -8.50
C ASP A 61 -21.59 -1.90 -7.16
N PHE A 62 -21.57 -1.16 -6.04
CA PHE A 62 -21.60 -1.69 -4.69
C PHE A 62 -22.97 -1.45 -4.05
N ASP A 63 -23.36 -2.35 -3.15
CA ASP A 63 -24.67 -2.32 -2.51
C ASP A 63 -24.59 -1.72 -1.11
N TYR A 64 -23.42 -1.79 -0.49
CA TYR A 64 -23.21 -1.41 0.89
C TYR A 64 -21.83 -0.82 1.13
N CYS A 65 -21.75 0.14 2.04
CA CYS A 65 -20.52 0.80 2.43
C CYS A 65 -20.42 0.91 3.95
N GLN A 66 -19.23 0.64 4.48
CA GLN A 66 -18.85 0.92 5.87
C GLN A 66 -17.70 1.91 5.88
N ILE A 67 -17.84 2.97 6.66
CA ILE A 67 -16.80 3.99 6.87
C ILE A 67 -16.45 3.93 8.35
N SER A 68 -15.17 3.77 8.70
CA SER A 68 -14.74 3.61 10.09
C SER A 68 -13.52 4.46 10.41
N LEU A 69 -13.51 5.02 11.61
CA LEU A 69 -12.34 5.68 12.18
C LEU A 69 -11.42 4.64 12.81
N ILE A 70 -10.15 4.67 12.43
CA ILE A 70 -9.13 3.71 12.89
C ILE A 70 -7.95 4.44 13.54
N ASN A 71 -7.22 3.72 14.39
CA ASN A 71 -5.93 4.13 14.93
C ASN A 71 -4.85 3.04 14.71
N ASN A 72 -5.04 2.25 13.64
CA ASN A 72 -4.12 1.19 13.26
C ASN A 72 -4.31 0.82 11.79
N PHE A 73 -3.22 0.77 11.03
CA PHE A 73 -3.28 0.33 9.64
C PHE A 73 -3.31 -1.20 9.47
N LYS A 74 -3.27 -2.02 10.53
CA LYS A 74 -3.44 -3.49 10.41
C LYS A 74 -4.69 -3.94 9.63
N PHE A 75 -5.70 -3.08 9.52
CA PHE A 75 -6.91 -3.31 8.73
C PHE A 75 -6.65 -3.44 7.22
N THR A 76 -5.54 -2.91 6.71
CA THR A 76 -5.14 -3.09 5.31
C THR A 76 -4.81 -4.55 4.97
N HIS A 77 -4.45 -5.34 5.99
CA HIS A 77 -3.87 -6.68 5.88
C HIS A 77 -4.82 -7.81 6.32
N ARG A 78 -5.95 -7.46 6.92
CA ARG A 78 -6.84 -8.45 7.55
C ARG A 78 -7.73 -9.08 6.50
N LEU A 79 -7.37 -10.27 5.99
CA LEU A 79 -8.23 -11.09 5.13
C LEU A 79 -9.61 -11.30 5.77
N PHE A 80 -10.66 -11.13 4.96
CA PHE A 80 -12.03 -11.36 5.42
C PHE A 80 -12.38 -12.81 5.19
N GLU A 81 -12.30 -13.61 6.24
CA GLU A 81 -12.84 -14.97 6.23
C GLU A 81 -14.28 -14.92 6.75
N ILE A 82 -15.22 -15.53 6.02
CA ILE A 82 -16.57 -15.74 6.54
C ILE A 82 -16.44 -16.79 7.63
N CYS A 83 -16.52 -16.37 8.89
CA CYS A 83 -16.43 -17.30 10.00
C CYS A 83 -17.75 -18.09 10.08
N GLU A 84 -17.67 -19.42 9.90
CA GLU A 84 -18.81 -20.31 10.15
C GLU A 84 -19.04 -20.37 11.68
N SER A 85 -19.80 -19.43 12.23
CA SER A 85 -20.27 -19.55 13.62
C SER A 85 -21.34 -20.65 13.79
N SER A 86 -21.62 -21.43 12.75
CA SER A 86 -22.48 -22.60 12.80
C SER A 86 -22.03 -23.63 11.76
N GLU A 87 -21.77 -24.86 12.20
CA GLU A 87 -21.39 -26.03 11.38
C GLU A 87 -22.33 -26.35 10.19
N ASN A 88 -23.40 -25.58 10.00
CA ASN A 88 -24.47 -25.81 9.02
C ASN A 88 -24.64 -24.72 7.96
N ILE A 89 -23.84 -23.65 7.94
CA ILE A 89 -23.98 -22.57 6.94
C ILE A 89 -22.71 -22.48 6.08
N ARG A 90 -22.65 -23.32 5.03
CA ARG A 90 -21.67 -23.18 3.95
C ARG A 90 -22.04 -21.99 3.06
N ASN A 91 -21.77 -20.77 3.52
CA ASN A 91 -21.95 -19.56 2.71
C ASN A 91 -20.66 -19.25 1.92
N TYR A 92 -20.40 -19.99 0.85
CA TYR A 92 -19.36 -19.65 -0.14
C TYR A 92 -19.90 -18.68 -1.21
N GLY A 93 -20.57 -17.62 -0.78
CA GLY A 93 -21.13 -16.62 -1.69
C GLY A 93 -20.03 -15.91 -2.47
N SER A 94 -20.30 -15.56 -3.73
CA SER A 94 -19.40 -14.69 -4.51
C SER A 94 -19.57 -13.24 -4.06
N HIS A 95 -18.84 -12.85 -3.01
CA HIS A 95 -18.81 -11.47 -2.56
C HIS A 95 -17.73 -10.70 -3.30
N THR A 96 -18.08 -9.50 -3.78
CA THR A 96 -17.09 -8.50 -4.19
C THR A 96 -16.91 -7.55 -3.02
N LEU A 97 -15.70 -7.49 -2.50
CA LEU A 97 -15.28 -6.53 -1.50
C LEU A 97 -14.19 -5.66 -2.11
N GLN A 98 -14.22 -4.38 -1.77
CA GLN A 98 -13.12 -3.47 -2.05
C GLN A 98 -12.94 -2.59 -0.82
N SER A 99 -11.70 -2.38 -0.40
CA SER A 99 -11.42 -1.44 0.67
C SER A 99 -10.26 -0.51 0.37
N TYR A 100 -10.25 0.63 1.04
CA TYR A 100 -9.10 1.52 1.04
C TYR A 100 -8.93 2.15 2.41
N THR A 101 -7.70 2.58 2.68
CA THR A 101 -7.31 3.17 3.95
C THR A 101 -6.48 4.42 3.71
N GLY A 102 -6.48 5.34 4.68
CA GLY A 102 -5.73 6.58 4.59
C GLY A 102 -5.65 7.37 5.89
N PHE A 103 -4.92 8.48 5.84
CA PHE A 103 -4.84 9.46 6.92
C PHE A 103 -6.13 10.28 7.00
N CYS A 104 -6.70 10.47 8.19
CA CYS A 104 -7.75 11.47 8.38
C CYS A 104 -7.09 12.85 8.43
N LEU A 105 -7.49 13.77 7.55
CA LEU A 105 -6.93 15.13 7.51
C LEU A 105 -7.65 16.12 8.45
N HIS A 106 -8.66 15.65 9.18
CA HIS A 106 -9.29 16.40 10.26
C HIS A 106 -8.59 16.21 11.59
N ASP A 107 -8.77 17.17 12.51
CA ASP A 107 -8.36 16.96 13.89
C ASP A 107 -9.18 15.86 14.56
N LYS A 108 -8.60 15.31 15.64
CA LYS A 108 -9.19 14.23 16.45
C LYS A 108 -10.60 14.56 16.92
N VAL A 109 -10.82 15.79 17.37
CA VAL A 109 -12.11 16.20 17.96
C VAL A 109 -13.21 16.18 16.91
N TYR A 110 -12.96 16.81 15.76
CA TYR A 110 -13.93 16.84 14.67
C TYR A 110 -14.24 15.44 14.12
N SER A 111 -13.19 14.64 13.87
CA SER A 111 -13.37 13.27 13.37
C SER A 111 -14.11 12.40 14.37
N GLU A 112 -13.72 12.35 15.65
CA GLU A 112 -14.42 11.55 16.66
C GLU A 112 -15.88 12.00 16.88
N LYS A 113 -16.17 13.30 16.75
CA LYS A 113 -17.53 13.83 16.81
C LYS A 113 -18.44 13.24 15.72
N ILE A 114 -17.97 13.18 14.46
CA ILE A 114 -18.76 12.61 13.34
C ILE A 114 -19.16 11.16 13.60
N PHE A 115 -18.29 10.36 14.22
CA PHE A 115 -18.57 8.94 14.50
C PHE A 115 -19.30 8.69 15.83
N SER A 116 -19.35 9.67 16.73
CA SER A 116 -20.00 9.52 18.04
C SER A 116 -21.37 10.18 18.15
N GLU A 117 -21.66 11.17 17.31
CA GLU A 117 -22.94 11.88 17.26
C GLU A 117 -23.84 11.36 16.13
N PRO A 118 -25.17 11.45 16.27
CA PRO A 118 -26.10 11.16 15.17
C PRO A 118 -25.87 12.08 13.98
N ILE A 119 -25.80 11.49 12.79
CA ILE A 119 -25.81 12.22 11.52
C ILE A 119 -27.27 12.35 11.07
N ASP A 120 -27.78 13.58 11.01
CA ASP A 120 -29.17 13.89 10.65
C ASP A 120 -29.42 13.78 9.13
N GLU A 121 -28.34 13.82 8.35
CA GLU A 121 -28.34 13.71 6.91
C GLU A 121 -28.74 12.29 6.45
N TYR A 122 -29.63 12.22 5.46
CA TYR A 122 -30.19 10.95 4.97
C TYR A 122 -29.32 10.25 3.93
N PHE A 123 -28.40 11.00 3.31
CA PHE A 123 -27.57 10.52 2.22
C PHE A 123 -26.08 10.72 2.52
N VAL A 124 -25.27 9.89 1.87
CA VAL A 124 -23.82 10.04 1.81
C VAL A 124 -23.39 10.17 0.35
N GLY A 125 -22.44 11.05 0.08
CA GLY A 125 -21.65 11.05 -1.15
C GLY A 125 -20.21 10.68 -0.82
N ILE A 126 -19.63 9.72 -1.52
CA ILE A 126 -18.20 9.40 -1.40
C ILE A 126 -17.55 9.72 -2.73
N ILE A 127 -16.57 10.63 -2.71
CA ILE A 127 -15.90 11.18 -3.88
C ILE A 127 -14.42 10.86 -3.76
N HIS A 128 -13.92 10.00 -4.63
CA HIS A 128 -12.49 9.75 -4.81
C HIS A 128 -11.92 10.79 -5.76
N LEU A 129 -10.86 11.46 -5.33
CA LEU A 129 -10.25 12.58 -6.02
C LEU A 129 -8.82 12.19 -6.39
N LYS A 130 -8.62 11.81 -7.66
CA LYS A 130 -7.28 11.66 -8.21
C LYS A 130 -6.71 13.04 -8.50
N LEU A 131 -5.64 13.41 -7.81
CA LEU A 131 -5.00 14.70 -8.05
C LEU A 131 -4.36 14.72 -9.43
N ASN A 132 -4.35 15.88 -10.07
CA ASN A 132 -3.68 16.05 -11.35
C ASN A 132 -2.17 15.79 -11.17
N ASN A 133 -1.68 14.68 -11.73
CA ASN A 133 -0.29 14.24 -11.61
C ASN A 133 0.71 15.31 -12.09
N GLY A 134 0.34 16.14 -13.06
CA GLY A 134 1.16 17.26 -13.51
C GLY A 134 1.34 18.39 -12.51
N ILE A 135 0.34 18.59 -11.65
CA ILE A 135 0.39 19.55 -10.56
C ILE A 135 1.06 18.91 -9.35
N TYR A 136 0.61 17.72 -8.95
CA TYR A 136 1.03 17.01 -7.74
C TYR A 136 2.52 16.61 -7.74
N ILE A 137 3.06 16.17 -8.87
CA ILE A 137 4.47 15.79 -8.96
C ILE A 137 5.33 17.05 -8.87
N GLY A 138 6.25 17.06 -7.90
CA GLY A 138 7.09 18.20 -7.58
C GLY A 138 6.55 19.11 -6.46
N THR A 139 5.24 19.13 -6.23
CA THR A 139 4.61 19.94 -5.15
C THR A 139 4.27 19.09 -3.92
N GLY A 140 3.86 17.83 -4.10
CA GLY A 140 3.57 16.89 -3.04
C GLY A 140 2.52 17.40 -2.03
N SER A 141 2.90 17.44 -0.76
CA SER A 141 2.09 17.89 0.38
C SER A 141 1.45 19.25 0.19
N ASP A 142 2.18 20.16 -0.46
CA ASP A 142 1.81 21.57 -0.53
C ASP A 142 0.54 21.71 -1.37
N PHE A 143 0.40 20.87 -2.40
CA PHE A 143 -0.82 20.81 -3.19
C PHE A 143 -2.00 20.18 -2.43
N ILE A 144 -1.76 19.13 -1.64
CA ILE A 144 -2.81 18.53 -0.79
C ILE A 144 -3.36 19.55 0.20
N ASP A 145 -2.49 20.38 0.78
CA ASP A 145 -2.89 21.40 1.75
C ASP A 145 -3.74 22.50 1.12
N GLU A 146 -3.39 22.96 -0.08
CA GLU A 146 -4.20 23.91 -0.85
C GLU A 146 -5.58 23.34 -1.21
N ILE A 147 -5.65 22.07 -1.63
CA ILE A 147 -6.91 21.39 -1.91
C ILE A 147 -7.76 21.31 -0.64
N HIS A 148 -7.17 20.95 0.51
CA HIS A 148 -7.88 20.88 1.77
C HIS A 148 -8.47 22.24 2.20
N GLN A 149 -7.74 23.34 1.96
CA GLN A 149 -8.24 24.70 2.22
C GLN A 149 -9.44 25.05 1.34
N ILE A 150 -9.37 24.75 0.03
CA ILE A 150 -10.50 24.97 -0.88
C ILE A 150 -11.71 24.11 -0.48
N LEU A 151 -11.51 22.83 -0.18
CA LEU A 151 -12.58 21.94 0.25
C LEU A 151 -13.25 22.45 1.52
N SER A 152 -12.47 22.94 2.48
CA SER A 152 -12.99 23.56 3.70
C SER A 152 -13.85 24.79 3.40
N SER A 153 -13.51 25.57 2.37
CA SER A 153 -14.33 26.70 1.93
C SER A 153 -15.59 26.27 1.17
N ILE A 154 -15.52 25.21 0.37
CA ILE A 154 -16.66 24.70 -0.40
C ILE A 154 -17.71 24.07 0.52
N LEU A 155 -17.26 23.36 1.55
CA LEU A 155 -18.08 22.50 2.40
C LEU A 155 -18.34 23.13 3.78
N LYS A 156 -18.25 24.44 3.91
CA LYS A 156 -18.36 25.15 5.20
C LYS A 156 -19.63 24.78 5.99
N ASP A 157 -20.74 24.54 5.29
CA ASP A 157 -22.06 24.26 5.86
C ASP A 157 -22.48 22.79 5.74
N THR A 158 -21.59 21.92 5.22
CA THR A 158 -21.85 20.49 5.00
C THR A 158 -20.94 19.68 5.92
N LYS A 159 -21.46 18.65 6.59
CA LYS A 159 -20.59 17.74 7.36
C LYS A 159 -19.81 16.87 6.38
N TYR A 160 -18.50 16.73 6.58
CA TYR A 160 -17.67 15.92 5.67
C TYR A 160 -16.49 15.29 6.40
N LEU A 161 -15.88 14.29 5.78
CA LEU A 161 -14.60 13.71 6.15
C LEU A 161 -13.68 13.73 4.93
N ILE A 162 -12.44 14.19 5.11
CA ILE A 162 -11.39 14.08 4.12
C ILE A 162 -10.28 13.14 4.61
N SER A 163 -9.82 12.28 3.70
CA SER A 163 -8.66 11.43 3.94
C SER A 163 -7.67 11.44 2.79
N GLN A 164 -6.39 11.32 3.11
CA GLN A 164 -5.34 11.03 2.14
C GLN A 164 -5.16 9.51 2.05
N SER A 165 -5.49 8.92 0.91
CA SER A 165 -5.57 7.46 0.74
C SER A 165 -4.28 6.85 0.20
N PHE A 166 -4.02 5.60 0.57
CA PHE A 166 -2.93 4.79 0.01
C PHE A 166 -3.27 4.14 -1.35
N SER A 167 -4.48 4.37 -1.86
CA SER A 167 -5.02 3.81 -3.10
C SER A 167 -4.46 4.49 -4.37
N TRP A 168 -5.10 4.24 -5.51
CA TRP A 168 -4.80 4.84 -6.79
C TRP A 168 -5.19 6.33 -6.90
N PHE A 169 -6.00 6.83 -5.95
CA PHE A 169 -6.34 8.23 -5.76
C PHE A 169 -5.70 8.78 -4.47
N GLU A 170 -5.30 10.05 -4.48
CA GLU A 170 -4.64 10.66 -3.33
C GLU A 170 -5.62 11.07 -2.22
N LEU A 171 -6.84 11.49 -2.57
CA LEU A 171 -7.83 12.01 -1.61
C LEU A 171 -9.18 11.29 -1.73
N SER A 172 -9.80 10.99 -0.60
CA SER A 172 -11.20 10.56 -0.51
C SER A 172 -11.98 11.55 0.34
N LEU A 173 -13.07 12.07 -0.23
CA LEU A 173 -13.99 13.00 0.39
C LEU A 173 -15.34 12.32 0.61
N THR A 174 -15.72 12.15 1.88
CA THR A 174 -17.06 11.71 2.27
C THR A 174 -17.87 12.93 2.68
N VAL A 175 -19.00 13.19 2.02
CA VAL A 175 -19.93 14.27 2.36
C VAL A 175 -21.25 13.69 2.86
N PHE A 176 -21.77 14.21 3.96
CA PHE A 176 -23.09 13.86 4.48
C PHE A 176 -24.05 14.96 4.07
N ILE A 177 -25.08 14.60 3.29
CA ILE A 177 -25.92 15.56 2.58
C ILE A 177 -27.40 15.27 2.83
N LYS A 178 -28.23 16.31 2.73
CA LYS A 178 -29.68 16.15 2.87
C LYS A 178 -30.37 15.85 1.55
N SER A 179 -29.79 16.27 0.42
CA SER A 179 -30.37 16.05 -0.90
C SER A 179 -29.31 15.61 -1.93
N PRO A 180 -29.65 14.75 -2.90
CA PRO A 180 -28.74 14.40 -4.00
C PRO A 180 -28.28 15.60 -4.83
N LYS A 181 -29.11 16.66 -4.89
CA LYS A 181 -28.79 17.91 -5.59
C LYS A 181 -27.61 18.66 -4.98
N GLU A 182 -27.49 18.60 -3.64
CA GLU A 182 -26.33 19.16 -2.92
C GLU A 182 -25.03 18.48 -3.38
N LEU A 183 -25.03 17.16 -3.50
CA LEU A 183 -23.89 16.41 -4.03
C LEU A 183 -23.59 16.76 -5.49
N ALA A 184 -24.63 16.92 -6.32
CA ALA A 184 -24.48 17.34 -7.71
C ALA A 184 -23.70 18.67 -7.80
N ASN A 185 -24.08 19.64 -6.98
CA ASN A 185 -23.44 20.96 -6.92
C ASN A 185 -22.00 20.87 -6.39
N ILE A 186 -21.75 20.04 -5.37
CA ILE A 186 -20.39 19.79 -4.85
C ILE A 186 -19.52 19.20 -5.97
N ILE A 187 -19.95 18.11 -6.62
CA ILE A 187 -19.19 17.44 -7.70
C ILE A 187 -18.93 18.41 -8.86
N ALA A 188 -19.95 19.15 -9.30
CA ALA A 188 -19.81 20.12 -10.38
C ALA A 188 -18.76 21.20 -10.04
N LYS A 189 -18.80 21.73 -8.81
CA LYS A 189 -17.81 22.71 -8.35
C LYS A 189 -16.42 22.11 -8.32
N LEU A 190 -16.24 20.91 -7.75
CA LEU A 190 -14.94 20.22 -7.69
C LEU A 190 -14.34 19.99 -9.08
N ARG A 191 -15.14 19.47 -10.02
CA ARG A 191 -14.71 19.21 -11.40
C ARG A 191 -14.37 20.47 -12.19
N SER A 192 -14.88 21.63 -11.77
CA SER A 192 -14.57 22.92 -12.39
C SER A 192 -13.28 23.58 -11.89
N LEU A 193 -12.73 23.11 -10.76
CA LEU A 193 -11.54 23.72 -10.15
C LEU A 193 -10.30 23.53 -11.02
N CYS A 194 -9.53 24.60 -11.14
CA CYS A 194 -8.29 24.69 -11.88
C CYS A 194 -7.14 25.19 -10.99
N LEU A 195 -5.90 25.07 -11.46
CA LEU A 195 -4.71 25.54 -10.74
C LEU A 195 -4.84 27.02 -10.32
N GLY A 196 -5.36 27.87 -11.20
CA GLY A 196 -5.57 29.30 -10.93
C GLY A 196 -6.57 29.60 -9.80
N ASP A 197 -7.38 28.62 -9.39
CA ASP A 197 -8.33 28.76 -8.28
C ASP A 197 -7.67 28.54 -6.91
N LEU A 198 -6.42 28.08 -6.86
CA LEU A 198 -5.65 27.92 -5.61
C LEU A 198 -5.22 29.27 -5.02
N ILE A 199 -5.14 29.35 -3.69
CA ILE A 199 -4.68 30.56 -2.99
C ILE A 199 -3.20 30.79 -3.30
N ASN A 200 -2.38 29.75 -3.16
CA ASN A 200 -0.95 29.79 -3.45
C ASN A 200 -0.60 29.23 -4.83
N HIS A 201 -1.46 29.47 -5.84
CA HIS A 201 -1.29 28.92 -7.20
C HIS A 201 0.08 29.20 -7.82
N LYS A 202 0.74 30.32 -7.48
CA LYS A 202 2.07 30.67 -7.99
C LYS A 202 3.15 29.73 -7.48
N ASP A 203 3.20 29.46 -6.18
CA ASP A 203 4.21 28.57 -5.61
C ASP A 203 4.00 27.11 -6.07
N ILE A 204 2.74 26.71 -6.23
CA ILE A 204 2.39 25.41 -6.81
C ILE A 204 2.84 25.33 -8.28
N TYR A 205 2.56 26.36 -9.08
CA TYR A 205 3.00 26.45 -10.48
C TYR A 205 4.53 26.34 -10.61
N GLU A 206 5.29 27.04 -9.78
CA GLU A 206 6.75 27.04 -9.82
C GLU A 206 7.35 25.63 -9.62
N ASN A 207 6.68 24.81 -8.82
CA ASN A 207 7.19 23.49 -8.43
C ASN A 207 6.55 22.33 -9.19
N CYS A 208 5.43 22.54 -9.89
CA CYS A 208 4.73 21.48 -10.61
C CYS A 208 5.51 20.91 -11.80
N LEU A 209 5.15 19.70 -12.23
CA LEU A 209 5.80 19.01 -13.34
C LEU A 209 5.47 19.66 -14.70
N TYR A 210 4.28 20.24 -14.90
CA TYR A 210 3.93 20.89 -16.17
C TYR A 210 4.91 21.98 -16.60
N LYS A 211 5.48 22.72 -15.63
CA LYS A 211 6.46 23.78 -15.87
C LYS A 211 7.76 23.28 -16.53
N ASP A 212 8.06 21.98 -16.41
CA ASP A 212 9.24 21.39 -17.02
C ASP A 212 9.04 21.01 -18.50
N PHE A 213 7.85 21.25 -19.06
CA PHE A 213 7.50 20.93 -20.45
C PHE A 213 7.06 22.19 -21.22
N ASP A 214 7.02 22.07 -22.55
CA ASP A 214 6.69 23.17 -23.48
C ASP A 214 5.18 23.51 -23.51
N PHE A 215 4.55 23.64 -22.33
CA PHE A 215 3.16 24.08 -22.18
C PHE A 215 3.09 25.58 -21.88
N GLU A 216 2.09 26.26 -22.43
CA GLU A 216 1.89 27.68 -22.14
C GLU A 216 1.43 27.89 -20.69
N GLU A 217 1.98 28.91 -20.01
CA GLU A 217 1.65 29.25 -18.62
C GLU A 217 0.15 29.42 -18.38
N ASN A 218 -0.54 30.11 -19.30
CA ASN A 218 -1.99 30.31 -19.23
C ASN A 218 -2.79 28.99 -19.26
N ASP A 219 -2.25 27.95 -19.89
CA ASP A 219 -2.89 26.65 -20.00
C ASP A 219 -2.65 25.83 -18.75
N ILE A 220 -1.47 25.95 -18.16
CA ILE A 220 -1.14 25.36 -16.86
C ILE A 220 -2.06 25.92 -15.77
N TYR A 221 -2.33 27.23 -15.76
CA TYR A 221 -3.29 27.82 -14.80
C TYR A 221 -4.73 27.34 -14.99
N LYS A 222 -5.11 26.94 -16.21
CA LYS A 222 -6.42 26.35 -16.52
C LYS A 222 -6.46 24.83 -16.35
N ALA A 223 -5.34 24.20 -16.00
CA ALA A 223 -5.29 22.76 -15.75
C ALA A 223 -6.22 22.41 -14.59
N SER A 224 -7.08 21.41 -14.78
CA SER A 224 -7.95 20.91 -13.71
C SER A 224 -7.11 20.43 -12.52
N LEU A 225 -7.59 20.66 -11.31
CA LEU A 225 -6.94 20.16 -10.10
C LEU A 225 -6.96 18.64 -9.98
N PHE A 226 -7.90 17.98 -10.66
CA PHE A 226 -8.11 16.54 -10.59
C PHE A 226 -7.90 15.90 -11.96
N ALA A 227 -7.15 14.80 -12.01
CA ALA A 227 -7.05 13.98 -13.22
C ALA A 227 -8.28 13.08 -13.40
N ASP A 228 -8.91 12.68 -12.30
CA ASP A 228 -10.13 11.88 -12.30
C ASP A 228 -10.94 12.06 -11.01
N THR A 229 -12.25 11.82 -11.10
CA THR A 229 -13.18 11.94 -9.97
C THR A 229 -14.27 10.87 -10.03
N ASN A 230 -14.18 9.87 -9.14
CA ASN A 230 -15.21 8.84 -8.99
C ASN A 230 -16.11 9.21 -7.82
N SER A 231 -17.43 9.15 -8.03
CA SER A 231 -18.41 9.53 -7.02
C SER A 231 -19.51 8.49 -6.89
N THR A 232 -19.81 8.10 -5.66
CA THR A 232 -20.93 7.23 -5.33
C THR A 232 -21.88 7.94 -4.36
N ILE A 233 -23.15 7.55 -4.39
CA ILE A 233 -24.18 8.07 -3.47
C ILE A 233 -24.86 6.90 -2.77
N GLY A 234 -25.25 7.08 -1.51
CA GLY A 234 -25.97 6.06 -0.75
C GLY A 234 -26.96 6.64 0.25
N PHE A 235 -27.84 5.77 0.73
CA PHE A 235 -28.79 6.02 1.80
C PHE A 235 -28.22 5.59 3.14
N LYS A 236 -28.47 6.37 4.19
CA LYS A 236 -28.14 5.99 5.57
C LYS A 236 -28.84 4.68 5.95
N GLU A 237 -28.11 3.73 6.53
CA GLU A 237 -28.61 2.39 6.86
C GLU A 237 -29.88 2.44 7.73
N ASP A 238 -29.91 3.31 8.74
CA ASP A 238 -31.04 3.45 9.67
C ASP A 238 -32.36 3.71 8.94
N VAL A 239 -32.32 4.48 7.85
CA VAL A 239 -33.50 4.86 7.05
C VAL A 239 -34.01 3.66 6.23
N ILE A 240 -33.11 2.76 5.82
CA ILE A 240 -33.46 1.53 5.10
C ILE A 240 -33.94 0.42 6.04
N LYS A 241 -33.34 0.27 7.22
CA LYS A 241 -33.67 -0.83 8.15
C LYS A 241 -34.86 -0.55 9.07
N CYS A 242 -35.23 0.72 9.29
CA CYS A 242 -36.30 1.07 10.22
C CYS A 242 -37.69 0.53 9.80
N SER A 243 -38.60 0.36 10.78
CA SER A 243 -39.99 0.00 10.51
C SER A 243 -40.73 1.13 9.79
N SER A 244 -41.74 0.80 8.99
CA SER A 244 -42.53 1.79 8.25
C SER A 244 -43.35 2.71 9.16
N ASP A 245 -43.59 2.30 10.41
CA ASP A 245 -44.27 3.12 11.42
C ASP A 245 -43.32 4.04 12.20
N SER A 246 -42.01 3.85 12.05
CA SER A 246 -41.01 4.62 12.79
C SER A 246 -41.02 6.09 12.39
N LYS A 247 -40.65 6.94 13.35
CA LYS A 247 -40.54 8.38 13.12
C LYS A 247 -39.53 8.70 12.00
N ILE A 248 -38.37 8.04 11.99
CA ILE A 248 -37.32 8.25 10.97
C ILE A 248 -37.84 7.96 9.56
N TYR A 249 -38.64 6.90 9.39
CA TYR A 249 -39.24 6.58 8.10
C TYR A 249 -40.19 7.68 7.63
N LYS A 250 -41.11 8.11 8.51
CA LYS A 250 -42.10 9.15 8.18
C LYS A 250 -41.43 10.47 7.87
N ASP A 251 -40.49 10.89 8.72
CA ASP A 251 -39.69 12.11 8.54
C ASP A 251 -38.94 12.08 7.20
N PHE A 252 -38.39 10.93 6.79
CA PHE A 252 -37.73 10.79 5.50
C PHE A 252 -38.70 10.90 4.32
N ILE A 253 -39.83 10.19 4.34
CA ILE A 253 -40.84 10.27 3.27
C ILE A 253 -41.37 11.70 3.15
N ASP A 254 -41.78 12.30 4.27
CA ASP A 254 -42.25 13.68 4.34
C ASP A 254 -41.18 14.65 3.82
N TYR A 255 -39.90 14.41 4.12
CA TYR A 255 -38.81 15.22 3.60
C TYR A 255 -38.68 15.13 2.08
N ILE A 256 -38.68 13.92 1.50
CA ILE A 256 -38.57 13.74 0.05
C ILE A 256 -39.74 14.40 -0.68
N GLU A 257 -40.97 14.24 -0.18
CA GLU A 257 -42.18 14.79 -0.79
C GLU A 257 -42.25 16.32 -0.65
N ASN A 258 -42.00 16.86 0.55
CA ASN A 258 -42.11 18.31 0.80
C ASN A 258 -40.99 19.13 0.19
N TYR A 259 -39.75 18.62 0.18
CA TYR A 259 -38.59 19.33 -0.38
C TYR A 259 -38.34 19.03 -1.86
N LYS A 260 -39.23 18.24 -2.49
CA LYS A 260 -39.13 17.84 -3.91
C LYS A 260 -37.74 17.31 -4.26
N CYS A 261 -37.18 16.47 -3.40
CA CYS A 261 -35.87 15.87 -3.68
C CYS A 261 -35.97 15.02 -4.94
N THR A 262 -35.06 15.24 -5.89
CA THR A 262 -35.02 14.49 -7.16
C THR A 262 -33.72 13.71 -7.28
N LEU A 263 -33.84 12.48 -7.77
CA LEU A 263 -32.74 11.67 -8.26
C LEU A 263 -33.25 10.92 -9.47
N LYS A 264 -32.53 11.00 -10.58
CA LYS A 264 -32.80 10.19 -11.75
C LYS A 264 -31.90 8.96 -11.69
N THR A 265 -32.49 7.78 -11.85
CA THR A 265 -31.71 6.54 -11.92
C THR A 265 -32.19 5.64 -13.04
N GLU A 266 -31.28 4.81 -13.54
CA GLU A 266 -31.59 3.64 -14.34
C GLU A 266 -31.22 2.38 -13.57
N ILE A 267 -32.09 1.36 -13.61
CA ILE A 267 -31.93 0.13 -12.83
C ILE A 267 -31.79 -1.03 -13.81
N GLU A 268 -30.59 -1.60 -13.84
CA GLU A 268 -30.28 -2.82 -14.57
C GLU A 268 -30.46 -4.05 -13.68
N TRP A 269 -31.11 -5.07 -14.25
CA TRP A 269 -31.44 -6.32 -13.59
C TRP A 269 -30.67 -7.46 -14.23
N GLN A 270 -29.83 -8.14 -13.45
CA GLN A 270 -29.21 -9.38 -13.87
C GLN A 270 -30.15 -10.53 -13.52
N VAL A 271 -30.96 -10.97 -14.49
CA VAL A 271 -32.06 -11.91 -14.29
C VAL A 271 -31.57 -13.33 -14.59
N LYS A 272 -31.92 -14.30 -13.74
CA LYS A 272 -31.56 -15.70 -14.00
C LYS A 272 -32.20 -16.15 -15.33
N PRO A 273 -31.49 -16.95 -16.16
CA PRO A 273 -32.02 -17.38 -17.45
C PRO A 273 -33.44 -17.97 -17.33
N GLY A 274 -34.40 -17.44 -18.09
CA GLY A 274 -35.80 -17.87 -18.08
C GLY A 274 -36.68 -17.30 -16.95
N HIS A 275 -36.15 -16.46 -16.06
CA HIS A 275 -36.87 -16.00 -14.86
C HIS A 275 -37.54 -14.61 -15.01
N ILE A 276 -37.47 -13.98 -16.19
CA ILE A 276 -37.97 -12.60 -16.38
C ILE A 276 -39.46 -12.45 -16.07
N ASN A 277 -40.29 -13.43 -16.44
CA ASN A 277 -41.73 -13.36 -16.17
C ASN A 277 -42.03 -13.41 -14.67
N GLN A 278 -41.25 -14.19 -13.91
CA GLN A 278 -41.36 -14.25 -12.46
C GLN A 278 -40.89 -12.95 -11.80
N VAL A 279 -39.81 -12.32 -12.27
CA VAL A 279 -39.42 -10.98 -11.79
C VAL A 279 -40.55 -9.98 -12.00
N VAL A 280 -41.16 -9.99 -13.19
CA VAL A 280 -42.31 -9.15 -13.53
C VAL A 280 -43.51 -9.41 -12.61
N GLU A 281 -43.83 -10.67 -12.36
CA GLU A 281 -44.93 -11.07 -11.49
C GLU A 281 -44.70 -10.62 -10.04
N GLU A 282 -43.49 -10.84 -9.50
CA GLU A 282 -43.10 -10.41 -8.16
C GLU A 282 -43.20 -8.88 -8.02
N LEU A 283 -42.70 -8.12 -9.01
CA LEU A 283 -42.79 -6.66 -9.01
C LEU A 283 -44.26 -6.17 -9.10
N ASN A 284 -45.12 -6.82 -9.89
CA ASN A 284 -46.54 -6.47 -10.02
C ASN A 284 -47.34 -6.77 -8.75
N ASN A 285 -47.01 -7.88 -8.08
CA ASN A 285 -47.72 -8.33 -6.87
C ASN A 285 -47.21 -7.61 -5.61
N HIS A 286 -46.06 -6.93 -5.68
CA HIS A 286 -45.48 -6.26 -4.53
C HIS A 286 -46.24 -4.98 -4.16
N ASN A 287 -46.56 -4.81 -2.87
CA ASN A 287 -47.38 -3.71 -2.36
C ASN A 287 -46.89 -2.30 -2.73
N PHE A 288 -45.58 -2.06 -2.67
CA PHE A 288 -44.95 -0.77 -3.00
C PHE A 288 -44.36 -0.70 -4.41
N LEU A 289 -43.53 -1.68 -4.82
CA LEU A 289 -42.77 -1.63 -6.07
C LEU A 289 -43.64 -1.58 -7.34
N LYS A 290 -44.85 -2.17 -7.33
CA LYS A 290 -45.77 -2.16 -8.48
C LYS A 290 -46.12 -0.74 -8.96
N ASP A 291 -46.09 0.22 -8.05
CA ASP A 291 -46.44 1.61 -8.34
C ASP A 291 -45.28 2.37 -8.97
N TYR A 292 -44.05 1.88 -8.81
CA TYR A 292 -42.84 2.55 -9.31
C TYR A 292 -42.32 2.00 -10.64
N PHE A 293 -42.50 0.71 -10.93
CA PHE A 293 -41.96 0.08 -12.15
C PHE A 293 -42.99 -0.02 -13.29
N ASN A 294 -42.59 0.35 -14.50
CA ASN A 294 -43.36 0.15 -15.71
C ASN A 294 -43.01 -1.18 -16.36
N ILE A 295 -43.72 -2.23 -15.96
CA ILE A 295 -43.34 -3.59 -16.31
C ILE A 295 -43.58 -3.93 -17.79
N LEU A 296 -44.40 -3.13 -18.48
CA LEU A 296 -44.61 -3.25 -19.93
C LEU A 296 -43.43 -2.71 -20.73
N LYS A 297 -42.65 -1.79 -20.14
CA LYS A 297 -41.49 -1.17 -20.78
C LYS A 297 -40.20 -1.80 -20.24
N ARG A 298 -39.76 -2.85 -20.93
CA ARG A 298 -38.51 -3.56 -20.64
C ARG A 298 -37.62 -3.61 -21.87
N GLU A 299 -36.33 -3.43 -21.66
CA GLU A 299 -35.31 -3.48 -22.71
C GLU A 299 -34.29 -4.55 -22.38
N LEU A 300 -33.78 -5.24 -23.40
CA LEU A 300 -32.70 -6.20 -23.26
C LEU A 300 -31.37 -5.44 -23.34
N VAL A 301 -30.49 -5.65 -22.35
CA VAL A 301 -29.14 -5.08 -22.37
C VAL A 301 -28.18 -6.12 -22.94
N LEU A 302 -27.28 -5.71 -23.83
CA LEU A 302 -26.23 -6.58 -24.35
C LEU A 302 -25.06 -6.60 -23.36
N GLY A 303 -24.76 -7.75 -22.73
CA GLY A 303 -23.62 -7.87 -21.82
C GLY A 303 -23.78 -8.94 -20.74
N LYS A 304 -23.23 -8.69 -19.54
CA LYS A 304 -23.37 -9.54 -18.34
C LYS A 304 -24.73 -9.37 -17.62
N CYS A 305 -25.44 -8.29 -17.93
CA CYS A 305 -26.78 -7.97 -17.44
C CYS A 305 -27.82 -8.30 -18.50
N ASP A 306 -29.07 -8.54 -18.10
CA ASP A 306 -30.08 -9.08 -19.01
C ASP A 306 -31.15 -8.03 -19.37
N TYR A 307 -31.67 -7.30 -18.39
CA TYR A 307 -32.84 -6.42 -18.61
C TYR A 307 -32.75 -5.07 -17.90
N VAL A 308 -33.27 -4.03 -18.53
CA VAL A 308 -33.68 -2.77 -17.88
C VAL A 308 -35.19 -2.75 -17.78
N ILE A 309 -35.71 -2.59 -16.57
CA ILE A 309 -37.14 -2.37 -16.32
C ILE A 309 -37.32 -0.90 -16.00
N HIS A 310 -38.02 -0.17 -16.88
CA HIS A 310 -38.15 1.28 -16.78
C HIS A 310 -39.00 1.67 -15.57
N LEU A 311 -38.66 2.78 -14.94
CA LEU A 311 -39.48 3.40 -13.89
C LEU A 311 -40.65 4.18 -14.51
N LYS A 312 -41.77 4.29 -13.77
CA LYS A 312 -42.94 5.09 -14.20
C LYS A 312 -42.70 6.60 -14.10
N SER A 313 -41.80 7.02 -13.22
CA SER A 313 -41.44 8.41 -12.94
C SER A 313 -39.95 8.63 -13.16
N GLU A 314 -39.58 9.83 -13.64
CA GLU A 314 -38.17 10.24 -13.74
C GLU A 314 -37.53 10.47 -12.37
N ASN A 315 -38.29 10.98 -11.39
CA ASN A 315 -37.84 10.99 -10.00
C ASN A 315 -37.97 9.58 -9.42
N SER A 316 -36.82 9.02 -9.04
CA SER A 316 -36.65 7.61 -8.70
C SER A 316 -36.18 7.39 -7.26
N ILE A 317 -36.05 8.45 -6.43
CA ILE A 317 -35.56 8.30 -5.03
C ILE A 317 -36.38 7.26 -4.28
N LEU A 318 -37.71 7.42 -4.26
CA LEU A 318 -38.60 6.50 -3.54
C LEU A 318 -38.58 5.10 -4.15
N ALA A 319 -38.46 4.98 -5.47
CA ALA A 319 -38.34 3.68 -6.13
C ALA A 319 -37.08 2.92 -5.67
N ASN A 320 -35.92 3.58 -5.69
CA ASN A 320 -34.67 3.00 -5.19
C ASN A 320 -34.76 2.69 -3.69
N PHE A 321 -35.26 3.63 -2.89
CA PHE A 321 -35.45 3.45 -1.46
C PHE A 321 -36.30 2.21 -1.13
N HIS A 322 -37.46 2.08 -1.77
CA HIS A 322 -38.33 0.92 -1.57
C HIS A 322 -37.73 -0.37 -2.10
N LEU A 323 -37.01 -0.33 -3.22
CA LEU A 323 -36.32 -1.49 -3.78
C LEU A 323 -35.24 -1.99 -2.83
N LEU A 324 -34.35 -1.10 -2.37
CA LEU A 324 -33.33 -1.44 -1.37
C LEU A 324 -33.98 -1.97 -0.09
N ARG A 325 -35.09 -1.38 0.36
CA ARG A 325 -35.83 -1.89 1.52
C ARG A 325 -36.37 -3.30 1.31
N ASP A 326 -36.96 -3.60 0.16
CA ASP A 326 -37.45 -4.95 -0.10
C ASP A 326 -36.28 -5.96 -0.14
N LEU A 327 -35.25 -5.65 -0.92
CA LEU A 327 -34.04 -6.47 -1.03
C LEU A 327 -33.39 -6.71 0.35
N TYR A 328 -33.22 -5.66 1.17
CA TYR A 328 -32.40 -5.73 2.38
C TYR A 328 -33.17 -5.93 3.69
N ARG A 329 -34.45 -5.57 3.78
CA ARG A 329 -35.28 -5.80 4.99
C ARG A 329 -36.10 -7.09 4.92
N SER A 330 -36.58 -7.51 3.75
CA SER A 330 -37.44 -8.69 3.69
C SER A 330 -36.62 -9.95 3.91
N ASP A 331 -36.88 -10.65 5.01
CA ASP A 331 -36.31 -11.96 5.28
C ASP A 331 -36.77 -12.99 4.23
N ASN A 332 -37.74 -12.69 3.36
CA ASN A 332 -38.19 -13.57 2.27
C ASN A 332 -38.39 -12.77 0.97
N CYS A 333 -37.47 -11.88 0.61
CA CYS A 333 -37.50 -11.21 -0.70
C CYS A 333 -37.47 -12.27 -1.81
N GLN A 334 -38.58 -12.41 -2.54
CA GLN A 334 -38.71 -13.41 -3.61
C GLN A 334 -37.85 -13.03 -4.83
N LEU A 335 -37.54 -11.75 -5.01
CA LEU A 335 -36.76 -11.27 -6.15
C LEU A 335 -35.40 -11.98 -6.26
N TYR A 336 -34.68 -12.23 -5.16
CA TYR A 336 -33.39 -12.96 -5.18
C TYR A 336 -33.49 -14.41 -5.71
N LYS A 337 -34.68 -15.02 -5.73
CA LYS A 337 -34.88 -16.31 -6.40
C LYS A 337 -34.73 -16.19 -7.91
N HIS A 338 -35.00 -15.01 -8.46
CA HIS A 338 -35.12 -14.75 -9.89
C HIS A 338 -34.03 -13.83 -10.45
N ILE A 339 -33.35 -13.05 -9.60
CA ILE A 339 -32.25 -12.18 -10.00
C ILE A 339 -30.94 -12.58 -9.32
N ARG A 340 -29.82 -12.22 -9.94
CA ARG A 340 -28.45 -12.39 -9.41
C ARG A 340 -27.94 -11.09 -8.79
N LYS A 341 -28.23 -9.95 -9.42
CA LYS A 341 -27.78 -8.63 -9.00
C LYS A 341 -28.69 -7.54 -9.57
N VAL A 342 -28.79 -6.43 -8.84
CA VAL A 342 -29.33 -5.16 -9.34
C VAL A 342 -28.18 -4.17 -9.44
N ARG A 343 -28.10 -3.39 -10.52
CA ARG A 343 -27.16 -2.28 -10.65
C ARG A 343 -27.94 -1.00 -10.86
N THR A 344 -27.53 0.06 -10.18
CA THR A 344 -28.19 1.36 -10.28
C THR A 344 -27.23 2.39 -10.84
N TYR A 345 -27.59 3.01 -11.96
CA TYR A 345 -26.90 4.17 -12.50
C TYR A 345 -27.59 5.43 -12.01
N SER A 346 -26.85 6.30 -11.33
CA SER A 346 -27.38 7.54 -10.77
C SER A 346 -26.98 8.74 -11.64
N PHE A 347 -27.95 9.56 -11.99
CA PHE A 347 -27.77 10.78 -12.77
C PHE A 347 -28.09 11.98 -11.87
N LEU A 348 -27.08 12.83 -11.69
CA LEU A 348 -27.15 14.02 -10.85
C LEU A 348 -27.14 15.27 -11.73
N GLU A 349 -28.11 16.16 -11.52
CA GLU A 349 -28.24 17.41 -12.27
C GLU A 349 -27.90 18.59 -11.33
N PRO A 350 -26.77 19.29 -11.56
CA PRO A 350 -26.39 20.45 -10.76
C PRO A 350 -27.22 21.69 -11.13
N ASP A 351 -27.35 22.63 -10.18
CA ASP A 351 -27.94 23.97 -10.40
C ASP A 351 -26.96 24.97 -11.02
N LEU A 352 -25.71 24.56 -11.20
CA LEU A 352 -24.65 25.42 -11.72
C LEU A 352 -24.69 25.41 -13.24
N ASP A 353 -24.88 26.59 -13.83
CA ASP A 353 -24.50 26.85 -15.21
C ASP A 353 -22.97 26.73 -15.28
N ILE A 354 -22.49 25.54 -15.62
CA ILE A 354 -21.07 25.32 -15.87
C ILE A 354 -20.77 26.06 -17.17
N GLU A 355 -20.17 27.24 -17.08
CA GLU A 355 -19.56 27.89 -18.24
C GLU A 355 -18.65 26.86 -18.91
N ILE A 356 -19.02 26.44 -20.13
CA ILE A 356 -18.20 25.57 -20.96
C ILE A 356 -16.96 26.40 -21.33
N ARG A 357 -15.95 26.41 -20.45
CA ARG A 357 -14.65 27.01 -20.73
C ARG A 357 -14.16 26.34 -22.01
N ASN A 358 -13.90 27.14 -23.05
CA ASN A 358 -13.51 26.65 -24.37
C ASN A 358 -12.38 25.60 -24.22
N LYS A 359 -12.67 24.37 -24.66
CA LYS A 359 -11.81 23.17 -24.56
C LYS A 359 -10.51 23.24 -25.40
N SER A 360 -10.12 24.40 -25.91
CA SER A 360 -9.05 24.48 -26.90
C SER A 360 -7.68 24.07 -26.36
N ASN A 361 -7.48 24.08 -25.03
CA ASN A 361 -6.16 23.94 -24.43
C ASN A 361 -6.16 22.80 -23.38
N ILE A 362 -6.40 21.57 -23.83
CA ILE A 362 -6.22 20.37 -23.00
C ILE A 362 -4.72 20.05 -22.97
N LEU A 363 -4.11 20.05 -21.78
CA LEU A 363 -2.74 19.59 -21.60
C LEU A 363 -2.67 18.08 -21.87
N ASP A 364 -2.17 17.72 -23.04
CA ASP A 364 -2.12 16.32 -23.47
C ASP A 364 -0.87 15.61 -22.92
N TRP A 365 -1.09 14.75 -21.93
CA TRP A 365 -0.04 13.90 -21.35
C TRP A 365 0.53 12.90 -22.34
N ASN A 366 -0.22 12.48 -23.38
CA ASN A 366 0.25 11.45 -24.31
C ASN A 366 1.56 11.87 -24.98
N ILE A 367 1.68 13.15 -25.36
CA ILE A 367 2.88 13.68 -26.01
C ILE A 367 4.13 13.52 -25.14
N VAL A 368 3.97 13.67 -23.82
CA VAL A 368 5.08 13.53 -22.86
C VAL A 368 5.33 12.06 -22.53
N LEU A 369 4.28 11.29 -22.25
CA LEU A 369 4.38 9.91 -21.77
C LEU A 369 4.77 8.91 -22.88
N GLU A 370 4.45 9.20 -24.14
CA GLU A 370 4.88 8.38 -25.29
C GLU A 370 6.41 8.22 -25.36
N LYS A 371 7.16 9.23 -24.89
CA LYS A 371 8.63 9.18 -24.83
C LYS A 371 9.16 8.14 -23.85
N LEU A 372 8.36 7.75 -22.86
CA LEU A 372 8.72 6.71 -21.88
C LEU A 372 8.40 5.28 -22.38
N CYS A 373 7.62 5.17 -23.45
CA CYS A 373 7.17 3.88 -23.98
C CYS A 373 8.27 3.14 -24.76
N VAL A 374 8.16 1.82 -24.81
CA VAL A 374 8.94 1.02 -25.77
C VAL A 374 8.35 1.22 -27.16
N SER A 375 9.16 1.76 -28.08
CA SER A 375 8.75 2.00 -29.47
C SER A 375 8.34 0.72 -30.20
N ILE A 376 7.45 0.84 -31.19
CA ILE A 376 7.04 -0.29 -32.06
C ILE A 376 8.26 -0.92 -32.76
N LYS A 377 9.25 -0.11 -33.13
CA LYS A 377 10.49 -0.57 -33.75
C LYS A 377 11.27 -1.47 -32.79
N ASP A 378 11.44 -1.06 -31.54
CA ASP A 378 12.15 -1.86 -30.55
C ASP A 378 11.37 -3.08 -30.10
N PHE A 379 10.04 -2.97 -30.02
CA PHE A 379 9.16 -4.12 -29.79
C PHE A 379 9.41 -5.23 -30.82
N LYS A 380 9.48 -4.89 -32.11
CA LYS A 380 9.81 -5.84 -33.20
C LYS A 380 11.24 -6.40 -33.08
N LYS A 381 12.22 -5.58 -32.70
CA LYS A 381 13.60 -6.07 -32.46
C LYS A 381 13.63 -7.10 -31.33
N ILE A 382 12.92 -6.85 -30.23
CA ILE A 382 12.84 -7.76 -29.08
C ILE A 382 12.19 -9.09 -29.49
N GLU A 383 11.08 -9.03 -30.24
CA GLU A 383 10.44 -10.23 -30.75
C GLU A 383 11.41 -11.06 -31.63
N GLN A 384 12.16 -10.41 -32.52
CA GLN A 384 13.15 -11.08 -33.38
C GLN A 384 14.29 -11.68 -32.56
N ALA A 385 14.83 -10.96 -31.58
CA ALA A 385 15.89 -11.43 -30.70
C ALA A 385 15.45 -12.68 -29.91
N LEU A 386 14.25 -12.65 -29.33
CA LEU A 386 13.66 -13.79 -28.63
C LEU A 386 13.46 -15.01 -29.56
N LYS A 387 13.04 -14.80 -30.81
CA LYS A 387 12.96 -15.88 -31.81
C LYS A 387 14.36 -16.46 -32.12
N GLY A 388 15.37 -15.60 -32.26
CA GLY A 388 16.77 -15.98 -32.49
C GLY A 388 17.35 -16.82 -31.34
N LEU A 389 17.01 -16.46 -30.10
CA LEU A 389 17.38 -17.20 -28.88
C LEU A 389 16.70 -18.57 -28.76
N LYS A 390 15.76 -18.92 -29.65
CA LYS A 390 15.01 -20.18 -29.67
C LYS A 390 14.23 -20.48 -28.39
N VAL A 391 13.95 -19.48 -27.55
CA VAL A 391 13.11 -19.65 -26.35
C VAL A 391 11.68 -19.99 -26.73
N SER A 392 10.97 -20.73 -25.87
CA SER A 392 9.62 -21.22 -26.10
C SER A 392 8.63 -20.11 -26.44
N ARG A 393 7.64 -20.45 -27.29
CA ARG A 393 6.61 -19.49 -27.74
C ARG A 393 5.87 -18.86 -26.55
N GLN A 394 5.59 -19.63 -25.50
CA GLN A 394 4.88 -19.16 -24.32
C GLN A 394 5.66 -18.06 -23.59
N ILE A 395 6.97 -18.25 -23.37
CA ILE A 395 7.83 -17.23 -22.75
C ILE A 395 7.88 -15.98 -23.65
N ARG A 396 8.08 -16.14 -24.96
CA ARG A 396 8.08 -14.99 -25.90
C ARG A 396 6.81 -14.16 -25.79
N VAL A 397 5.64 -14.79 -25.81
CA VAL A 397 4.36 -14.10 -25.72
C VAL A 397 4.21 -13.40 -24.36
N LYS A 398 4.62 -14.03 -23.25
CA LYS A 398 4.59 -13.39 -21.93
C LYS A 398 5.49 -12.15 -21.87
N ILE A 399 6.72 -12.21 -22.37
CA ILE A 399 7.64 -11.07 -22.42
C ILE A 399 7.08 -9.92 -23.28
N LEU A 400 6.51 -10.22 -24.45
CA LEU A 400 5.88 -9.18 -25.28
C LEU A 400 4.64 -8.57 -24.59
N LYS A 401 3.88 -9.37 -23.84
CA LYS A 401 2.75 -8.88 -23.04
C LYS A 401 3.20 -8.00 -21.88
N ILE A 402 4.34 -8.30 -21.24
CA ILE A 402 4.96 -7.44 -20.22
C ILE A 402 5.20 -6.03 -20.78
N ILE A 403 5.83 -5.93 -21.95
CA ILE A 403 6.11 -4.64 -22.59
C ILE A 403 4.81 -3.91 -22.97
N SER A 404 3.81 -4.64 -23.49
CA SER A 404 2.51 -4.05 -23.82
C SER A 404 1.78 -3.53 -22.57
N ASN A 405 1.79 -4.30 -21.48
CA ASN A 405 1.16 -3.90 -20.22
C ASN A 405 1.85 -2.69 -19.59
N TYR A 406 3.19 -2.64 -19.65
CA TYR A 406 3.95 -1.46 -19.23
C TYR A 406 3.58 -0.22 -20.05
N ASN A 407 3.59 -0.32 -21.38
CA ASN A 407 3.21 0.80 -22.25
C ASN A 407 1.78 1.30 -21.95
N ASN A 408 0.83 0.38 -21.73
CA ASN A 408 -0.53 0.76 -21.37
C ASN A 408 -0.58 1.48 -20.01
N GLY A 409 0.16 1.01 -19.02
CA GLY A 409 0.20 1.63 -17.68
C GLY A 409 0.90 2.98 -17.66
N ILE A 410 2.00 3.16 -18.41
CA ILE A 410 2.77 4.41 -18.44
C ILE A 410 2.09 5.50 -19.29
N LEU A 411 1.24 5.12 -20.25
CA LEU A 411 0.43 6.06 -21.04
C LEU A 411 -0.85 6.49 -20.33
N ASP A 412 -1.28 5.79 -19.28
CA ASP A 412 -2.47 6.15 -18.52
C ASP A 412 -2.18 7.40 -17.66
N PRO A 413 -2.83 8.56 -17.93
CA PRO A 413 -2.55 9.81 -17.20
C PRO A 413 -2.93 9.75 -15.72
N ILE A 414 -3.78 8.80 -15.31
CA ILE A 414 -4.17 8.55 -13.92
C ILE A 414 -3.12 7.66 -13.25
N LEU A 415 -2.70 6.57 -13.91
CA LEU A 415 -1.89 5.53 -13.27
C LEU A 415 -0.39 5.60 -13.52
N PHE A 416 0.11 6.39 -14.47
CA PHE A 416 1.54 6.34 -14.88
C PHE A 416 2.51 6.51 -13.71
N THR A 417 2.13 7.28 -12.68
CA THR A 417 2.95 7.50 -11.47
C THR A 417 3.24 6.24 -10.67
N TYR A 418 2.44 5.20 -10.87
CA TYR A 418 2.62 3.88 -10.27
C TYR A 418 3.43 2.92 -11.14
N PHE A 419 3.69 3.29 -12.39
CA PHE A 419 4.44 2.50 -13.38
C PHE A 419 5.82 3.09 -13.71
N LEU A 420 6.18 4.25 -13.17
CA LEU A 420 7.48 4.90 -13.40
C LEU A 420 8.67 3.99 -13.05
N ASP A 421 8.56 3.22 -11.96
CA ASP A 421 9.55 2.24 -11.50
C ASP A 421 9.76 1.09 -12.50
N PHE A 422 8.73 0.68 -13.23
CA PHE A 422 8.85 -0.33 -14.28
C PHE A 422 9.71 0.11 -15.46
N SER A 423 9.94 1.41 -15.67
CA SER A 423 10.76 1.91 -16.78
C SER A 423 12.18 1.35 -16.73
N ILE A 424 12.76 1.28 -15.53
CA ILE A 424 14.09 0.71 -15.31
C ILE A 424 14.05 -0.80 -15.48
N PHE A 425 13.05 -1.47 -14.92
CA PHE A 425 12.87 -2.92 -15.08
C PHE A 425 12.78 -3.34 -16.56
N ILE A 426 11.99 -2.62 -17.36
CA ILE A 426 11.84 -2.86 -18.80
C ILE A 426 13.15 -2.61 -19.55
N LYS A 427 13.92 -1.59 -19.16
CA LYS A 427 15.27 -1.34 -19.70
C LYS A 427 16.20 -2.53 -19.44
N LEU A 428 16.23 -3.05 -18.21
CA LEU A 428 17.05 -4.22 -17.83
C LEU A 428 16.65 -5.48 -18.60
N LEU A 429 15.34 -5.76 -18.69
CA LEU A 429 14.82 -6.90 -19.46
C LEU A 429 15.22 -6.81 -20.93
N ARG A 430 15.09 -5.62 -21.54
CA ARG A 430 15.52 -5.37 -22.93
C ARG A 430 17.02 -5.60 -23.09
N GLY A 431 17.83 -5.04 -22.19
CA GLY A 431 19.28 -5.20 -22.18
C GLY A 431 19.69 -6.66 -22.15
N PHE A 432 19.14 -7.43 -21.21
CA PHE A 432 19.38 -8.86 -21.06
C PHE A 432 19.07 -9.64 -22.35
N ILE A 433 17.90 -9.41 -22.96
CA ILE A 433 17.50 -10.11 -24.21
C ILE A 433 18.47 -9.81 -25.34
N MET A 434 18.87 -8.54 -25.50
CA MET A 434 19.75 -8.11 -26.59
C MET A 434 21.19 -8.59 -26.40
N GLU A 435 21.67 -8.61 -25.15
CA GLU A 435 22.99 -9.12 -24.80
C GLU A 435 23.08 -10.63 -25.06
N GLU A 436 22.12 -11.42 -24.56
CA GLU A 436 22.10 -12.87 -24.79
C GLU A 436 21.97 -13.21 -26.27
N HIS A 437 21.13 -12.48 -27.01
CA HIS A 437 21.00 -12.67 -28.46
C HIS A 437 22.30 -12.37 -29.21
N SER A 438 23.06 -11.38 -28.76
CA SER A 438 24.38 -11.05 -29.30
C SER A 438 25.43 -12.09 -28.90
N ARG A 439 25.37 -12.60 -27.67
CA ARG A 439 26.27 -13.62 -27.11
C ARG A 439 26.09 -14.98 -27.79
N GLN A 440 24.86 -15.35 -28.13
CA GLN A 440 24.55 -16.60 -28.84
C GLN A 440 25.29 -16.72 -30.17
N LYS A 441 25.64 -15.60 -30.82
CA LYS A 441 26.46 -15.60 -32.05
C LYS A 441 27.91 -16.01 -31.82
N LYS A 442 28.40 -15.94 -30.57
CA LYS A 442 29.79 -16.18 -30.18
C LYS A 442 29.97 -17.40 -29.27
N HIS A 443 28.96 -17.73 -28.47
CA HIS A 443 29.00 -18.81 -27.49
C HIS A 443 27.69 -19.59 -27.47
N ILE A 444 27.79 -20.91 -27.21
CA ILE A 444 26.62 -21.76 -27.03
C ILE A 444 26.16 -21.63 -25.57
N THR A 445 25.05 -20.91 -25.35
CA THR A 445 24.32 -20.91 -24.07
C THR A 445 23.16 -21.89 -24.16
N GLU A 446 22.92 -22.69 -23.12
CA GLU A 446 21.76 -23.59 -23.08
C GLU A 446 20.47 -22.75 -23.01
N VAL A 447 19.52 -23.02 -23.90
CA VAL A 447 18.24 -22.29 -23.97
C VAL A 447 17.52 -22.33 -22.62
N LYS A 448 17.60 -23.45 -21.91
CA LYS A 448 17.00 -23.64 -20.58
C LYS A 448 17.47 -22.61 -19.55
N GLU A 449 18.74 -22.21 -19.58
CA GLU A 449 19.28 -21.21 -18.65
C GLU A 449 18.74 -19.81 -18.97
N ILE A 450 18.59 -19.49 -20.25
CA ILE A 450 17.94 -18.24 -20.70
C ILE A 450 16.47 -18.24 -20.28
N GLU A 451 15.76 -19.35 -20.48
CA GLU A 451 14.35 -19.48 -20.09
C GLU A 451 14.13 -19.39 -18.59
N LYS A 452 15.03 -19.94 -17.76
CA LYS A 452 14.98 -19.75 -16.29
C LYS A 452 15.06 -18.27 -15.92
N LYS A 453 16.03 -17.54 -16.47
CA LYS A 453 16.16 -16.09 -16.23
C LYS A 453 14.95 -15.31 -16.71
N LEU A 454 14.44 -15.61 -17.91
CA LEU A 454 13.24 -14.93 -18.43
C LEU A 454 11.99 -15.23 -17.60
N ASN A 455 11.81 -16.47 -17.11
CA ASN A 455 10.71 -16.80 -16.20
C ASN A 455 10.80 -16.03 -14.89
N TYR A 456 12.01 -15.80 -14.39
CA TYR A 456 12.22 -14.98 -13.20
C TYR A 456 11.83 -13.51 -13.43
N TYR A 457 12.21 -12.91 -14.57
CA TYR A 457 11.68 -11.58 -14.97
C TYR A 457 10.14 -11.59 -15.07
N ILE A 458 9.56 -12.66 -15.61
CA ILE A 458 8.10 -12.79 -15.72
C ILE A 458 7.45 -12.78 -14.33
N GLU A 459 7.97 -13.56 -13.39
CA GLU A 459 7.48 -13.66 -12.02
C GLU A 459 7.53 -12.29 -11.31
N VAL A 460 8.71 -11.65 -11.30
CA VAL A 460 8.92 -10.32 -10.70
C VAL A 460 7.93 -9.30 -11.26
N PHE A 461 7.79 -9.23 -12.59
CA PHE A 461 6.86 -8.29 -13.21
C PHE A 461 5.41 -8.59 -12.82
N GLN A 462 4.99 -9.86 -12.91
CA GLN A 462 3.59 -10.24 -12.68
C GLN A 462 3.12 -9.89 -11.27
N GLU A 463 3.92 -10.22 -10.26
CA GLU A 463 3.58 -9.90 -8.87
C GLU A 463 3.51 -8.38 -8.65
N SER A 464 4.55 -7.64 -9.03
CA SER A 464 4.58 -6.19 -8.86
C SER A 464 3.49 -5.45 -9.64
N TYR A 465 3.15 -5.95 -10.84
CA TYR A 465 2.12 -5.38 -11.71
C TYR A 465 0.73 -5.60 -11.14
N ASN A 466 0.41 -6.82 -10.68
CA ASN A 466 -0.92 -7.17 -10.21
C ASN A 466 -1.36 -6.30 -9.03
N VAL A 467 -0.49 -6.13 -8.02
CA VAL A 467 -0.80 -5.32 -6.83
C VAL A 467 -1.09 -3.85 -7.19
N ARG A 468 -0.43 -3.33 -8.22
CA ARG A 468 -0.61 -1.94 -8.68
C ARG A 468 -1.85 -1.76 -9.57
N PHE A 469 -2.08 -2.72 -10.47
CA PHE A 469 -3.09 -2.60 -11.52
C PHE A 469 -4.47 -3.10 -11.10
N LEU A 470 -4.56 -4.23 -10.40
CA LEU A 470 -5.84 -4.84 -10.00
C LEU A 470 -6.56 -4.00 -8.93
N ASN A 471 -5.80 -3.23 -8.16
CA ASN A 471 -6.34 -2.30 -7.17
C ASN A 471 -6.62 -0.89 -7.76
N GLY A 472 -6.54 -0.71 -9.07
CA GLY A 472 -6.77 0.58 -9.76
C GLY A 472 -8.22 0.76 -10.23
N TYR A 473 -8.55 1.97 -10.69
CA TYR A 473 -9.91 2.35 -11.13
C TYR A 473 -10.49 1.45 -12.23
N LEU A 474 -9.64 0.89 -13.10
CA LEU A 474 -10.05 -0.02 -14.18
C LEU A 474 -10.63 -1.35 -13.66
N PHE A 475 -10.26 -1.74 -12.44
CA PHE A 475 -10.62 -3.02 -11.80
C PHE A 475 -11.41 -2.81 -10.51
N GLU A 476 -11.87 -1.57 -10.24
CA GLU A 476 -12.64 -1.21 -9.05
C GLU A 476 -13.84 -2.15 -8.81
N ASN A 477 -14.43 -2.66 -9.89
CA ASN A 477 -15.58 -3.55 -9.87
C ASN A 477 -15.25 -5.05 -9.90
N ILE A 478 -13.98 -5.43 -9.79
CA ILE A 478 -13.53 -6.83 -9.81
C ILE A 478 -13.16 -7.24 -8.38
N SER A 479 -13.70 -8.39 -7.96
CA SER A 479 -13.60 -8.94 -6.60
C SER A 479 -12.16 -9.20 -6.17
N ASP A 480 -11.92 -9.06 -4.85
CA ASP A 480 -10.79 -9.58 -4.04
C ASP A 480 -10.01 -10.72 -4.75
N PHE A 481 -9.11 -10.32 -5.65
CA PHE A 481 -8.21 -11.22 -6.37
C PHE A 481 -6.81 -11.16 -5.76
N ASP A 482 -6.52 -10.08 -5.06
CA ASP A 482 -5.29 -9.88 -4.33
C ASP A 482 -5.35 -10.71 -3.04
N LEU A 483 -4.43 -11.65 -2.90
CA LEU A 483 -4.32 -12.49 -1.71
C LEU A 483 -3.52 -11.80 -0.59
N ASP A 484 -2.75 -10.76 -0.94
CA ASP A 484 -1.80 -10.14 -0.03
C ASP A 484 -2.43 -8.95 0.72
N PHE A 485 -3.41 -8.27 0.11
CA PHE A 485 -4.07 -7.10 0.69
C PHE A 485 -5.57 -7.06 0.42
N ASN A 486 -6.32 -6.69 1.45
CA ASN A 486 -7.74 -6.34 1.30
C ASN A 486 -7.95 -4.89 0.88
N SER A 487 -6.90 -4.07 0.97
CA SER A 487 -6.96 -2.64 0.67
C SER A 487 -5.88 -2.21 -0.29
N SER A 488 -6.21 -1.28 -1.17
CA SER A 488 -5.29 -0.67 -2.12
C SER A 488 -4.13 0.07 -1.41
N ILE A 489 -2.87 -0.24 -1.79
CA ILE A 489 -1.62 0.30 -1.17
C ILE A 489 -0.59 0.84 -2.19
N GLN A 490 -0.98 1.11 -3.43
CA GLN A 490 -0.09 1.48 -4.53
C GLN A 490 0.75 2.72 -4.23
N GLN A 491 0.19 3.68 -3.49
CA GLN A 491 0.91 4.89 -3.11
C GLN A 491 2.10 4.57 -2.20
N LEU A 492 1.96 3.61 -1.27
CA LEU A 492 3.05 3.20 -0.38
C LEU A 492 4.15 2.48 -1.17
N LEU A 493 3.80 1.52 -2.02
CA LEU A 493 4.76 0.77 -2.84
C LEU A 493 5.67 1.69 -3.66
N THR A 494 5.07 2.64 -4.36
CA THR A 494 5.85 3.56 -5.21
C THR A 494 6.61 4.61 -4.42
N SER A 495 6.16 4.93 -3.20
CA SER A 495 6.89 5.83 -2.31
C SER A 495 8.14 5.18 -1.72
N TYR A 496 8.05 3.91 -1.32
CA TYR A 496 9.24 3.16 -0.94
C TYR A 496 10.17 2.91 -2.13
N GLY A 497 9.63 2.69 -3.34
CA GLY A 497 10.44 2.64 -4.56
C GLY A 497 11.27 3.91 -4.78
N SER A 498 10.68 5.09 -4.53
CA SER A 498 11.39 6.38 -4.66
C SER A 498 12.51 6.53 -3.61
N LEU A 499 12.29 6.04 -2.38
CA LEU A 499 13.33 5.97 -1.36
C LEU A 499 14.48 5.05 -1.78
N VAL A 500 14.16 3.88 -2.31
CA VAL A 500 15.15 2.91 -2.78
C VAL A 500 15.99 3.51 -3.91
N TYR A 501 15.35 4.17 -4.87
CA TYR A 501 16.04 4.84 -5.96
C TYR A 501 17.04 5.89 -5.45
N GLU A 502 16.61 6.77 -4.55
CA GLU A 502 17.47 7.83 -4.03
C GLU A 502 18.59 7.31 -3.11
N TYR A 503 18.36 6.26 -2.32
CA TYR A 503 19.44 5.57 -1.61
C TYR A 503 20.37 4.82 -2.57
N GLY A 504 19.84 4.23 -3.64
CA GLY A 504 20.59 3.53 -4.67
C GLY A 504 21.66 4.41 -5.32
N LYS A 505 21.36 5.69 -5.55
CA LYS A 505 22.34 6.67 -6.08
C LYS A 505 23.60 6.83 -5.20
N LYS A 506 23.54 6.47 -3.92
CA LYS A 506 24.74 6.46 -3.05
C LYS A 506 25.70 5.32 -3.39
N PHE A 507 25.21 4.24 -4.01
CA PHE A 507 25.99 3.01 -4.21
C PHE A 507 26.21 2.65 -5.68
N TYR A 508 25.30 3.03 -6.56
CA TYR A 508 25.36 2.74 -8.00
C TYR A 508 25.69 4.03 -8.76
N SER A 509 26.91 4.11 -9.28
CA SER A 509 27.39 5.25 -10.07
C SER A 509 27.13 5.04 -11.56
N GLY A 510 26.27 5.86 -12.15
CA GLY A 510 26.05 5.92 -13.61
C GLY A 510 24.84 5.12 -14.13
N ASP A 511 24.44 4.03 -13.47
CA ASP A 511 23.23 3.28 -13.82
C ASP A 511 22.05 3.59 -12.89
N LEU A 512 20.86 3.72 -13.46
CA LEU A 512 19.62 3.91 -12.70
C LEU A 512 19.24 2.60 -11.99
N TYR A 513 19.49 2.52 -10.68
CA TYR A 513 19.02 1.42 -9.85
C TYR A 513 17.62 1.72 -9.28
N TYR A 514 16.61 0.99 -9.75
CA TYR A 514 15.22 1.14 -9.30
C TYR A 514 14.52 -0.23 -9.35
N PRO A 515 14.82 -1.15 -8.41
CA PRO A 515 14.16 -2.44 -8.33
C PRO A 515 12.68 -2.27 -8.01
N LEU A 516 11.87 -3.24 -8.43
CA LEU A 516 10.44 -3.24 -8.13
C LEU A 516 10.21 -3.68 -6.68
N ILE A 517 9.45 -2.90 -5.91
CA ILE A 517 8.99 -3.36 -4.60
C ILE A 517 7.94 -4.46 -4.80
N ARG A 518 8.24 -5.65 -4.27
CA ARG A 518 7.41 -6.86 -4.23
C ARG A 518 6.96 -7.14 -2.80
N LEU A 519 5.86 -7.88 -2.72
CA LEU A 519 5.34 -8.45 -1.49
C LEU A 519 5.84 -9.89 -1.41
N ASN A 520 6.55 -10.23 -0.35
CA ASN A 520 6.98 -11.60 -0.10
C ASN A 520 6.51 -12.04 1.28
N ASN A 521 5.93 -13.23 1.33
CA ASN A 521 5.22 -13.76 2.50
C ASN A 521 6.12 -14.55 3.46
N ILE A 522 7.37 -14.84 3.08
CA ILE A 522 8.23 -15.78 3.83
C ILE A 522 9.56 -15.14 4.21
N ASP A 523 10.26 -14.52 3.27
CA ASP A 523 11.59 -13.97 3.49
C ASP A 523 11.81 -12.66 2.71
N THR A 524 12.36 -11.64 3.36
CA THR A 524 12.81 -10.40 2.71
C THR A 524 14.21 -10.60 2.09
N VAL A 525 14.35 -11.58 1.21
CA VAL A 525 15.56 -11.72 0.38
C VAL A 525 15.28 -10.95 -0.89
N SER A 526 15.80 -9.74 -0.98
CA SER A 526 15.70 -8.94 -2.20
C SER A 526 16.49 -9.60 -3.35
N ASP A 527 16.44 -9.01 -4.54
CA ASP A 527 17.36 -9.24 -5.64
C ASP A 527 17.66 -7.94 -6.44
N TYR A 528 18.44 -8.01 -7.53
CA TYR A 528 18.72 -6.81 -8.33
C TYR A 528 17.45 -6.27 -9.02
N LEU A 529 16.48 -7.14 -9.32
CA LEU A 529 15.23 -6.75 -9.98
C LEU A 529 14.13 -6.30 -9.02
N SER A 530 14.19 -6.73 -7.76
CA SER A 530 13.11 -6.56 -6.81
C SER A 530 13.58 -6.45 -5.35
N ILE A 531 12.89 -5.63 -4.57
CA ILE A 531 13.05 -5.60 -3.11
C ILE A 531 11.80 -6.17 -2.47
N ASN A 532 11.99 -7.13 -1.57
CA ASN A 532 10.93 -7.91 -0.97
C ASN A 532 10.65 -7.42 0.45
N TYR A 533 9.42 -6.97 0.70
CA TYR A 533 8.95 -6.64 2.05
C TYR A 533 7.72 -7.48 2.41
N ALA A 534 7.60 -7.80 3.70
CA ALA A 534 6.38 -8.38 4.20
C ALA A 534 5.27 -7.32 4.22
N VAL A 535 4.05 -7.78 4.01
CA VAL A 535 2.82 -6.97 4.03
C VAL A 535 2.77 -5.99 5.23
N PRO A 536 3.03 -6.40 6.49
CA PRO A 536 3.01 -5.49 7.65
C PRO A 536 4.06 -4.38 7.62
N HIS A 537 5.21 -4.58 6.95
CA HIS A 537 6.31 -3.62 6.92
C HIS A 537 5.95 -2.35 6.16
N LEU A 538 5.09 -2.43 5.14
CA LEU A 538 4.73 -1.26 4.34
C LEU A 538 3.94 -0.20 5.13
N THR A 539 3.17 -0.64 6.13
CA THR A 539 2.41 0.25 7.03
C THR A 539 3.16 0.64 8.31
N SER A 540 4.38 0.11 8.48
CA SER A 540 5.28 0.32 9.62
C SER A 540 6.67 0.72 9.10
N PRO A 541 6.85 2.00 8.74
CA PRO A 541 8.04 2.46 8.03
C PRO A 541 9.34 2.21 8.80
N GLU A 542 9.31 2.02 10.12
CA GLU A 542 10.48 1.68 10.94
C GLU A 542 11.18 0.40 10.47
N PHE A 543 10.44 -0.61 9.99
CA PHE A 543 11.02 -1.85 9.48
C PHE A 543 11.68 -1.65 8.11
N VAL A 544 11.07 -0.83 7.26
CA VAL A 544 11.67 -0.47 5.96
C VAL A 544 12.91 0.39 6.18
N VAL A 545 12.83 1.45 6.97
CA VAL A 545 13.97 2.37 7.24
C VAL A 545 15.15 1.63 7.85
N SER A 546 14.89 0.71 8.79
CA SER A 546 15.96 -0.05 9.44
C SER A 546 16.64 -1.07 8.54
N THR A 547 16.07 -1.41 7.38
CA THR A 547 16.58 -2.47 6.48
C THR A 547 16.78 -2.07 5.03
N ILE A 548 16.30 -0.91 4.57
CA ILE A 548 16.37 -0.49 3.16
C ILE A 548 17.78 -0.54 2.59
N ILE A 549 18.79 -0.10 3.37
CA ILE A 549 20.19 -0.21 2.96
C ILE A 549 20.60 -1.67 2.84
N LYS A 550 20.25 -2.53 3.80
CA LYS A 550 20.52 -3.98 3.70
C LYS A 550 19.91 -4.55 2.41
N GLU A 551 18.65 -4.23 2.12
CA GLU A 551 17.95 -4.74 0.94
C GLU A 551 18.54 -4.25 -0.38
N ILE A 552 18.99 -2.99 -0.45
CA ILE A 552 19.72 -2.46 -1.61
C ILE A 552 21.06 -3.17 -1.80
N LEU A 553 21.76 -3.48 -0.70
CA LEU A 553 23.13 -4.02 -0.72
C LEU A 553 23.18 -5.56 -0.79
N ASN A 554 22.09 -6.26 -0.48
CA ASN A 554 21.98 -7.72 -0.62
C ASN A 554 22.30 -8.17 -2.07
N HIS A 555 22.21 -7.25 -3.05
CA HIS A 555 22.48 -7.46 -4.48
C HIS A 555 23.64 -6.66 -4.99
N ILE A 556 24.54 -6.26 -4.09
CA ILE A 556 25.91 -6.04 -4.51
C ILE A 556 26.51 -7.42 -4.76
N PRO A 557 26.51 -7.84 -6.03
CA PRO A 557 27.77 -8.23 -6.62
C PRO A 557 28.04 -7.35 -7.85
N LEU A 558 29.28 -6.88 -7.97
CA LEU A 558 30.00 -6.88 -9.26
C LEU A 558 29.93 -5.77 -10.31
N ASP A 559 29.26 -4.62 -10.15
CA ASP A 559 29.56 -3.53 -11.12
C ASP A 559 31.01 -3.03 -10.95
N SER A 560 31.57 -3.26 -9.76
CA SER A 560 33.01 -3.25 -9.54
C SER A 560 33.51 -4.71 -9.50
N LYS A 561 34.09 -5.18 -10.60
CA LYS A 561 34.92 -6.41 -10.61
C LYS A 561 35.95 -6.42 -9.49
N GLU A 562 36.46 -5.24 -9.13
CA GLU A 562 37.38 -5.05 -8.02
C GLU A 562 36.74 -5.45 -6.68
N LEU A 563 35.46 -5.13 -6.47
CA LEU A 563 34.73 -5.44 -5.25
C LEU A 563 34.54 -6.95 -5.05
N GLU A 564 34.09 -7.67 -6.07
CA GLU A 564 33.95 -9.12 -5.97
C GLU A 564 35.31 -9.80 -5.78
N ILE A 565 36.35 -9.34 -6.47
CA ILE A 565 37.69 -9.90 -6.28
C ILE A 565 38.11 -9.75 -4.82
N LYS A 566 37.87 -8.57 -4.21
CA LYS A 566 38.12 -8.34 -2.78
C LYS A 566 37.26 -9.23 -1.89
N LEU A 567 35.95 -9.33 -2.12
CA LEU A 567 35.03 -10.18 -1.34
C LEU A 567 35.41 -11.67 -1.41
N ASN A 568 35.70 -12.18 -2.61
CA ASN A 568 36.15 -13.56 -2.82
C ASN A 568 37.50 -13.81 -2.14
N HIS A 569 38.39 -12.82 -2.14
CA HIS A 569 39.64 -12.87 -1.39
C HIS A 569 39.37 -12.95 0.13
N TYR A 570 38.49 -12.12 0.69
CA TYR A 570 38.14 -12.18 2.12
C TYR A 570 37.52 -13.51 2.53
N ASN A 571 36.61 -14.06 1.71
CA ASN A 571 36.03 -15.39 1.95
C ASN A 571 37.11 -16.49 1.96
N LYS A 572 38.12 -16.37 1.09
CA LYS A 572 39.27 -17.30 1.06
C LYS A 572 40.19 -17.13 2.28
N GLU A 573 40.43 -15.91 2.73
CA GLU A 573 41.21 -15.64 3.95
C GLU A 573 40.50 -16.16 5.20
N LEU A 574 39.19 -16.00 5.30
CA LEU A 574 38.39 -16.60 6.36
C LEU A 574 38.47 -18.14 6.34
N PHE A 575 38.47 -18.75 5.16
CA PHE A 575 38.71 -20.20 5.02
C PHE A 575 40.13 -20.60 5.45
N ASN A 576 41.15 -19.79 5.17
CA ASN A 576 42.50 -20.02 5.65
C ASN A 576 42.55 -19.91 7.18
N PHE A 577 41.90 -18.89 7.75
CA PHE A 577 41.82 -18.67 9.19
C PHE A 577 41.24 -19.85 9.95
N LYS A 578 40.23 -20.52 9.38
CA LYS A 578 39.69 -21.78 9.90
C LYS A 578 40.77 -22.80 10.26
N LYS A 579 41.81 -22.90 9.43
CA LYS A 579 42.92 -23.86 9.65
C LYS A 579 43.80 -23.48 10.85
N TYR A 580 43.76 -22.22 11.30
CA TYR A 580 44.61 -21.70 12.39
C TYR A 580 43.91 -21.70 13.75
N ILE A 581 42.60 -21.48 13.82
CA ILE A 581 41.87 -21.37 15.10
C ILE A 581 41.73 -22.73 15.82
N ASN A 582 41.60 -23.84 15.07
CA ASN A 582 41.36 -25.19 15.57
C ASN A 582 40.32 -25.25 16.73
N GLU A 583 39.15 -24.67 16.50
CA GLU A 583 38.07 -24.55 17.48
C GLU A 583 36.83 -25.23 16.92
N SER A 584 36.42 -26.34 17.54
CA SER A 584 35.32 -27.19 17.06
C SER A 584 34.01 -26.43 16.88
N TYR A 585 33.77 -25.40 17.71
CA TYR A 585 32.59 -24.57 17.62
C TYR A 585 32.62 -23.62 16.40
N PHE A 586 33.79 -23.08 16.05
CA PHE A 586 33.97 -22.32 14.80
C PHE A 586 33.82 -23.22 13.57
N ASP A 587 34.36 -24.43 13.62
CA ASP A 587 34.23 -25.40 12.53
C ASP A 587 32.77 -25.76 12.24
N ASP A 588 31.96 -25.97 13.29
CA ASP A 588 30.52 -26.22 13.18
C ASP A 588 29.78 -25.04 12.53
N MET A 589 30.03 -23.82 13.01
CA MET A 589 29.43 -22.60 12.46
C MET A 589 29.81 -22.39 10.98
N TYR A 590 31.08 -22.64 10.64
CA TYR A 590 31.57 -22.51 9.27
C TYR A 590 30.98 -23.59 8.35
N GLN A 591 30.98 -24.86 8.77
CA GLN A 591 30.43 -25.98 7.98
C GLN A 591 28.93 -25.84 7.76
N SER A 592 28.22 -25.25 8.71
CA SER A 592 26.78 -24.96 8.62
C SER A 592 26.47 -23.71 7.80
N GLY A 593 27.48 -23.01 7.26
CA GLY A 593 27.29 -21.80 6.44
C GLY A 593 26.83 -20.56 7.22
N MET A 594 26.96 -20.54 8.55
CA MET A 594 26.51 -19.41 9.40
C MET A 594 27.39 -18.16 9.25
N ILE A 595 28.61 -18.33 8.75
CA ILE A 595 29.59 -17.24 8.62
C ILE A 595 29.63 -16.77 7.17
N ASN A 596 29.15 -15.55 6.94
CA ASN A 596 29.16 -14.91 5.63
C ASN A 596 29.66 -13.46 5.76
N ILE A 597 30.81 -13.17 5.15
CA ILE A 597 31.46 -11.86 5.23
C ILE A 597 30.64 -10.76 4.55
N ASN A 598 29.81 -11.11 3.58
CA ASN A 598 28.96 -10.14 2.88
C ASN A 598 27.94 -9.54 3.85
N TYR A 599 27.34 -10.35 4.72
CA TYR A 599 26.42 -9.84 5.73
C TYR A 599 27.11 -8.91 6.73
N PHE A 600 28.35 -9.19 7.12
CA PHE A 600 29.13 -8.30 7.98
C PHE A 600 29.38 -6.94 7.30
N ILE A 601 29.77 -6.92 6.03
CA ILE A 601 30.03 -5.69 5.28
C ILE A 601 28.74 -4.87 5.14
N ILE A 602 27.62 -5.53 4.78
CA ILE A 602 26.31 -4.89 4.66
C ILE A 602 25.86 -4.29 6.00
N ASP A 603 25.97 -5.05 7.09
CA ASP A 603 25.62 -4.57 8.43
C ASP A 603 26.52 -3.43 8.88
N ALA A 604 27.80 -3.42 8.50
CA ALA A 604 28.73 -2.32 8.80
C ALA A 604 28.37 -1.04 8.06
N ILE A 605 28.06 -1.13 6.76
CA ILE A 605 27.59 0.01 5.97
C ILE A 605 26.28 0.55 6.55
N ARG A 606 25.33 -0.34 6.86
CA ARG A 606 24.06 0.00 7.51
C ARG A 606 24.28 0.68 8.88
N PHE A 607 25.19 0.17 9.70
CA PHE A 607 25.57 0.75 11.00
C PHE A 607 26.06 2.20 10.85
N HIS A 608 26.93 2.46 9.87
CA HIS A 608 27.48 3.81 9.65
C HIS A 608 26.48 4.75 8.97
N ILE A 609 25.77 4.29 7.95
CA ILE A 609 24.89 5.14 7.14
C ILE A 609 23.54 5.33 7.84
N THR A 610 22.77 4.26 8.05
CA THR A 610 21.42 4.32 8.64
C THR A 610 21.48 4.71 10.11
N PHE A 611 22.42 4.17 10.89
CA PHE A 611 22.44 4.38 12.33
C PHE A 611 23.46 5.42 12.81
N LYS A 612 24.20 6.07 11.90
CA LYS A 612 25.21 7.11 12.21
C LYS A 612 26.20 6.66 13.28
N SER A 613 26.62 5.41 13.20
CA SER A 613 27.52 4.77 14.17
C SER A 613 26.98 4.70 15.60
N ASN A 614 25.66 4.85 15.81
CA ASN A 614 25.02 4.66 17.12
C ASN A 614 24.73 3.18 17.35
N PHE A 615 25.62 2.49 18.07
CA PHE A 615 25.51 1.03 18.24
C PHE A 615 24.26 0.62 19.00
N LYS A 616 23.87 1.37 20.03
CA LYS A 616 22.65 1.06 20.81
C LYS A 616 21.40 1.14 19.94
N LEU A 617 21.34 2.09 19.00
CA LEU A 617 20.23 2.21 18.07
C LEU A 617 20.25 1.07 17.03
N PHE A 618 21.43 0.76 16.47
CA PHE A 618 21.62 -0.37 15.56
C PHE A 618 21.22 -1.69 16.19
N GLU A 619 21.76 -2.00 17.37
CA GLU A 619 21.48 -3.22 18.15
C GLU A 619 19.99 -3.41 18.41
N TYR A 620 19.31 -2.35 18.85
CA TYR A 620 17.87 -2.38 19.09
C TYR A 620 17.10 -2.76 17.81
N TRP A 621 17.32 -2.03 16.70
CA TRP A 621 16.59 -2.28 15.45
C TRP A 621 17.04 -3.55 14.71
N PHE A 622 18.28 -3.99 14.93
CA PHE A 622 18.79 -5.27 14.44
C PHE A 622 17.97 -6.42 15.04
N TRP A 623 17.82 -6.45 16.37
CA TRP A 623 17.02 -7.47 17.04
C TRP A 623 15.53 -7.32 16.80
N THR A 624 14.98 -6.09 16.85
CA THR A 624 13.56 -5.84 16.59
C THR A 624 13.13 -6.35 15.22
N TYR A 625 13.94 -6.13 14.18
CA TYR A 625 13.65 -6.67 12.86
C TYR A 625 13.77 -8.19 12.82
N ASN A 626 14.89 -8.74 13.35
CA ASN A 626 15.13 -10.17 13.31
C ASN A 626 14.05 -10.97 14.06
N PHE A 627 13.53 -10.48 15.19
CA PHE A 627 12.43 -11.12 15.91
C PHE A 627 11.08 -11.16 15.17
N GLN A 628 10.95 -10.47 14.04
CA GLN A 628 9.80 -10.62 13.15
C GLN A 628 10.07 -11.61 12.01
N ASN A 629 11.30 -12.06 11.85
CA ASN A 629 11.68 -13.00 10.80
C ASN A 629 11.26 -14.41 11.21
N THR A 630 10.36 -15.02 10.44
CA THR A 630 9.85 -16.36 10.70
C THR A 630 10.94 -17.43 10.68
N SER A 631 12.04 -17.21 9.94
CA SER A 631 13.21 -18.11 9.93
C SER A 631 13.93 -18.24 11.28
N LEU A 632 13.70 -17.31 12.23
CA LEU A 632 14.18 -17.44 13.61
C LEU A 632 13.41 -18.46 14.43
N TYR A 633 12.29 -18.99 13.94
CA TYR A 633 11.41 -19.86 14.70
C TYR A 633 11.26 -21.22 14.02
N ASP A 634 11.17 -22.29 14.81
CA ASP A 634 10.76 -23.61 14.32
C ASP A 634 9.23 -23.75 14.34
N THR A 635 8.71 -24.89 13.87
CA THR A 635 7.27 -25.16 13.84
C THR A 635 6.62 -25.28 15.23
N ASN A 636 7.42 -25.40 16.29
CA ASN A 636 6.95 -25.38 17.67
C ASN A 636 7.00 -23.97 18.27
N GLY A 637 7.48 -22.98 17.52
CA GLY A 637 7.68 -21.62 17.98
C GLY A 637 8.91 -21.43 18.88
N LEU A 638 9.82 -22.40 18.91
CA LEU A 638 11.12 -22.29 19.57
C LEU A 638 12.11 -21.59 18.64
N PHE A 639 13.11 -20.93 19.22
CA PHE A 639 14.13 -20.28 18.41
C PHE A 639 14.97 -21.32 17.65
N ASN A 640 15.15 -21.08 16.36
CA ASN A 640 16.11 -21.79 15.54
C ASN A 640 17.53 -21.44 16.04
N GLU A 641 18.14 -22.40 16.75
CA GLU A 641 19.44 -22.21 17.37
C GLU A 641 20.53 -21.84 16.34
N GLN A 642 20.47 -22.37 15.11
CA GLN A 642 21.44 -22.07 14.06
C GLN A 642 21.32 -20.62 13.59
N GLN A 643 20.09 -20.17 13.30
CA GLN A 643 19.86 -18.78 12.87
C GLN A 643 20.22 -17.80 13.98
N LEU A 644 19.90 -18.12 15.24
CA LEU A 644 20.25 -17.27 16.37
C LEU A 644 21.78 -17.12 16.53
N LYS A 645 22.55 -18.22 16.37
CA LYS A 645 24.03 -18.16 16.38
C LYS A 645 24.56 -17.21 15.30
N GLN A 646 23.99 -17.28 14.10
CA GLN A 646 24.36 -16.40 12.99
C GLN A 646 24.09 -14.93 13.32
N GLU A 647 22.93 -14.59 13.88
CA GLU A 647 22.59 -13.20 14.23
C GLU A 647 23.44 -12.66 15.39
N ILE A 648 23.73 -13.48 16.42
CA ILE A 648 24.67 -13.10 17.51
C ILE A 648 26.06 -12.81 16.92
N PHE A 649 26.56 -13.70 16.07
CA PHE A 649 27.87 -13.56 15.44
C PHE A 649 27.99 -12.27 14.63
N ARG A 650 26.99 -11.96 13.81
CA ARG A 650 26.93 -10.72 13.00
C ARG A 650 26.98 -9.47 13.88
N LEU A 651 26.17 -9.43 14.94
CA LEU A 651 26.13 -8.29 15.87
C LEU A 651 27.47 -8.06 16.58
N LEU A 652 28.09 -9.14 17.09
CA LEU A 652 29.35 -9.05 17.82
C LEU A 652 30.52 -8.65 16.93
N LEU A 653 30.55 -9.11 15.67
CA LEU A 653 31.54 -8.64 14.69
C LEU A 653 31.48 -7.12 14.53
N ILE A 654 30.28 -6.55 14.31
CA ILE A 654 30.11 -5.09 14.18
C ILE A 654 30.62 -4.37 15.42
N LYS A 655 30.22 -4.87 16.61
CA LYS A 655 30.62 -4.25 17.87
C LYS A 655 32.13 -4.25 18.07
N LYS A 656 32.80 -5.38 17.80
CA LYS A 656 34.23 -5.52 18.02
C LYS A 656 35.05 -4.67 17.05
N PHE A 657 34.73 -4.73 15.76
CA PHE A 657 35.51 -4.04 14.72
C PHE A 657 35.36 -2.51 14.75
N PHE A 658 34.20 -1.97 15.14
CA PHE A 658 33.92 -0.54 14.98
C PHE A 658 33.83 0.28 16.26
N LEU A 659 33.70 -0.35 17.43
CA LEU A 659 33.74 0.38 18.71
C LEU A 659 35.11 0.32 19.40
N ASN A 660 36.05 -0.46 18.88
CA ASN A 660 37.41 -0.65 19.41
C ASN A 660 37.46 -0.81 20.94
N ILE A 661 36.51 -1.59 21.47
CA ILE A 661 36.39 -1.85 22.91
C ILE A 661 37.29 -3.04 23.32
N PRO A 662 37.99 -2.96 24.47
CA PRO A 662 38.84 -4.04 24.96
C PRO A 662 38.05 -5.35 25.11
N GLU A 663 36.85 -5.25 25.68
CA GLU A 663 35.96 -6.37 25.93
C GLU A 663 34.59 -6.12 25.30
N ILE A 664 34.03 -7.17 24.68
CA ILE A 664 32.68 -7.12 24.11
C ILE A 664 31.66 -7.36 25.22
N GLU A 665 30.99 -6.30 25.66
CA GLU A 665 29.87 -6.40 26.59
C GLU A 665 28.56 -6.15 25.85
N VAL A 666 27.73 -7.17 25.63
CA VAL A 666 26.37 -7.04 25.08
C VAL A 666 25.41 -7.73 26.05
N GLU A 667 24.37 -7.01 26.46
CA GLU A 667 23.30 -7.61 27.25
C GLU A 667 22.36 -8.42 26.34
N CYS A 668 21.80 -9.49 26.90
CA CYS A 668 20.77 -10.26 26.21
C CYS A 668 19.59 -9.32 25.85
N PRO A 669 19.21 -9.19 24.57
CA PRO A 669 18.23 -8.19 24.11
C PRO A 669 16.80 -8.46 24.60
N SER A 670 16.53 -9.71 24.97
CA SER A 670 15.20 -10.21 25.32
C SER A 670 15.34 -11.42 26.26
N PRO A 671 14.61 -11.48 27.39
CA PRO A 671 14.63 -12.63 28.30
C PRO A 671 14.31 -13.97 27.63
N GLU A 672 13.55 -13.95 26.53
CA GLU A 672 13.10 -15.12 25.79
C GLU A 672 14.22 -15.93 25.14
N ILE A 673 15.32 -15.27 24.78
CA ILE A 673 16.49 -15.95 24.20
C ILE A 673 17.57 -16.21 25.24
N PHE A 674 17.35 -15.90 26.52
CA PHE A 674 18.39 -15.92 27.55
C PHE A 674 19.12 -17.27 27.67
N THR A 675 18.41 -18.39 27.65
CA THR A 675 19.04 -19.72 27.71
C THR A 675 19.94 -20.01 26.51
N TYR A 676 19.54 -19.59 25.30
CA TYR A 676 20.36 -19.71 24.11
C TYR A 676 21.55 -18.75 24.15
N TRP A 677 21.32 -17.54 24.66
CA TRP A 677 22.34 -16.52 24.87
C TRP A 677 23.45 -17.04 25.79
N GLU A 678 23.12 -17.52 27.00
CA GLU A 678 24.10 -18.10 27.93
C GLU A 678 24.88 -19.27 27.32
N LYS A 679 24.22 -20.12 26.54
CA LYS A 679 24.83 -21.31 25.92
C LYS A 679 25.87 -20.96 24.84
N HIS A 680 25.69 -19.84 24.14
CA HIS A 680 26.41 -19.53 22.89
C HIS A 680 27.25 -18.25 22.94
N PHE A 681 26.84 -17.24 23.70
CA PHE A 681 27.42 -15.90 23.65
C PHE A 681 28.93 -15.90 23.87
N GLU A 682 29.43 -16.48 24.97
CA GLU A 682 30.88 -16.49 25.27
C GLU A 682 31.71 -17.26 24.23
N LYS A 683 31.15 -18.33 23.65
CA LYS A 683 31.82 -19.09 22.58
C LYS A 683 31.94 -18.26 21.30
N ILE A 684 30.86 -17.59 20.92
CA ILE A 684 30.84 -16.71 19.75
C ILE A 684 31.73 -15.48 19.99
N LYS A 685 31.72 -14.92 21.20
CA LYS A 685 32.60 -13.81 21.62
C LYS A 685 34.08 -14.19 21.44
N SER A 686 34.51 -15.34 21.97
CA SER A 686 35.87 -15.87 21.79
C SER A 686 36.26 -15.98 20.31
N ILE A 687 35.36 -16.52 19.49
CA ILE A 687 35.58 -16.63 18.04
C ILE A 687 35.74 -15.25 17.39
N VAL A 688 34.84 -14.31 17.69
CA VAL A 688 34.87 -12.94 17.14
C VAL A 688 36.16 -12.21 17.54
N GLU A 689 36.62 -12.37 18.77
CA GLU A 689 37.88 -11.78 19.25
C GLU A 689 39.07 -12.34 18.49
N ARG A 690 39.12 -13.67 18.26
CA ARG A 690 40.17 -14.29 17.45
C ARG A 690 40.12 -13.84 15.99
N ILE A 691 38.92 -13.75 15.39
CA ILE A 691 38.73 -13.22 14.02
C ILE A 691 39.26 -11.79 13.94
N HIS A 692 38.91 -10.95 14.92
CA HIS A 692 39.37 -9.58 14.98
C HIS A 692 40.90 -9.50 15.06
N ILE A 693 41.53 -10.25 15.96
CA ILE A 693 43.00 -10.36 16.07
C ILE A 693 43.62 -10.77 14.73
N PHE A 694 43.08 -11.80 14.08
CA PHE A 694 43.59 -12.27 12.79
C PHE A 694 43.54 -11.20 11.70
N PHE A 695 42.44 -10.45 11.60
CA PHE A 695 42.30 -9.39 10.59
C PHE A 695 43.07 -8.11 10.94
N THR A 696 43.38 -7.86 12.21
CA THR A 696 44.09 -6.64 12.66
C THR A 696 45.60 -6.82 12.78
N GLU A 697 46.08 -7.97 13.23
CA GLU A 697 47.52 -8.22 13.50
C GLU A 697 48.29 -8.73 12.27
N ASN A 698 47.64 -9.40 11.30
CA ASN A 698 48.34 -9.97 10.15
C ASN A 698 48.65 -8.98 9.01
N ASN A 699 48.46 -7.66 9.20
CA ASN A 699 48.90 -6.56 8.32
C ASN A 699 48.56 -6.65 6.81
N ASN A 700 47.76 -7.62 6.38
CA ASN A 700 47.36 -7.81 5.00
C ASN A 700 45.95 -7.23 4.80
N PHE A 701 45.86 -5.95 4.41
CA PHE A 701 44.65 -5.31 3.88
C PHE A 701 43.42 -5.31 4.81
N SER A 702 43.14 -4.17 5.45
CA SER A 702 42.03 -4.05 6.38
C SER A 702 40.67 -4.04 5.66
N ILE A 703 39.82 -5.02 5.96
CA ILE A 703 38.39 -4.99 5.62
C ILE A 703 37.70 -3.70 6.12
N ILE A 704 38.25 -3.07 7.16
CA ILE A 704 37.79 -1.79 7.68
C ILE A 704 38.10 -0.67 6.67
N ASP A 705 39.28 -0.65 6.06
CA ASP A 705 39.63 0.35 5.03
C ASP A 705 38.68 0.23 3.83
N PHE A 706 38.31 -1.00 3.47
CA PHE A 706 37.34 -1.27 2.42
C PHE A 706 35.93 -0.79 2.79
N ILE A 707 35.47 -1.04 4.02
CA ILE A 707 34.18 -0.55 4.51
C ILE A 707 34.18 0.99 4.58
N GLU A 708 35.27 1.60 5.05
CA GLU A 708 35.45 3.05 5.07
C GLU A 708 35.50 3.63 3.66
N GLN A 709 36.13 2.97 2.69
CA GLN A 709 36.09 3.37 1.28
C GLN A 709 34.65 3.37 0.73
N LEU A 710 33.90 2.30 0.95
CA LEU A 710 32.49 2.20 0.51
C LEU A 710 31.62 3.26 1.18
N LYS A 711 31.79 3.46 2.48
CA LYS A 711 31.13 4.51 3.26
C LYS A 711 31.47 5.90 2.72
N ASN A 712 32.75 6.17 2.46
CA ASN A 712 33.20 7.47 1.96
C ASN A 712 32.65 7.73 0.56
N ASN A 713 32.68 6.76 -0.35
CA ASN A 713 32.04 6.88 -1.67
C ASN A 713 30.54 7.20 -1.54
N ALA A 714 29.83 6.53 -0.64
CA ALA A 714 28.41 6.79 -0.39
C ALA A 714 28.15 8.17 0.23
N LEU A 715 29.08 8.70 1.03
CA LEU A 715 29.01 10.02 1.67
C LEU A 715 29.55 11.16 0.81
N GLU A 716 30.39 10.87 -0.20
CA GLU A 716 30.94 11.84 -1.15
C GLU A 716 29.89 12.34 -2.14
N ASN A 717 28.86 11.53 -2.42
CA ASN A 717 27.63 11.94 -3.10
C ASN A 717 26.77 12.84 -2.18
N LYS A 718 27.28 14.03 -1.85
CA LYS A 718 26.62 15.01 -0.98
C LYS A 718 25.47 15.74 -1.70
N ASN A 719 24.49 16.17 -0.91
CA ASN A 719 23.34 16.97 -1.35
C ASN A 719 22.32 16.19 -2.19
N LEU A 720 22.24 14.87 -1.98
CA LEU A 720 21.15 14.10 -2.55
C LEU A 720 19.84 14.46 -1.82
N PRO A 721 18.68 14.45 -2.49
CA PRO A 721 17.39 14.67 -1.85
C PRO A 721 17.18 13.79 -0.61
N ILE A 722 17.68 12.55 -0.63
CA ILE A 722 17.57 11.59 0.47
C ILE A 722 18.21 12.07 1.77
N ASP A 723 19.27 12.90 1.72
CA ASP A 723 19.99 13.37 2.91
C ASP A 723 19.09 14.20 3.83
N ASN A 724 18.07 14.86 3.25
CA ASN A 724 17.11 15.68 4.00
C ASN A 724 16.11 14.82 4.77
N ILE A 725 15.53 13.79 4.13
CA ILE A 725 14.55 12.90 4.77
C ILE A 725 15.23 11.89 5.71
N GLU A 726 16.45 11.45 5.41
CA GLU A 726 17.20 10.48 6.22
C GLU A 726 17.34 10.92 7.69
N LYS A 727 17.62 12.19 7.94
CA LYS A 727 17.69 12.74 9.31
C LYS A 727 16.37 12.56 10.08
N SER A 728 15.24 12.83 9.42
CA SER A 728 13.92 12.66 10.00
C SER A 728 13.61 11.19 10.27
N LEU A 729 13.92 10.29 9.32
CA LEU A 729 13.70 8.85 9.47
C LEU A 729 14.57 8.25 10.59
N ILE A 730 15.79 8.76 10.81
CA ILE A 730 16.64 8.33 11.93
C ILE A 730 16.08 8.85 13.26
N SER A 731 15.62 10.11 13.28
CA SER A 731 14.94 10.67 14.45
C SER A 731 13.71 9.85 14.84
N TYR A 732 12.96 9.33 13.86
CA TYR A 732 11.83 8.42 14.10
C TYR A 732 12.26 7.15 14.84
N LEU A 733 13.29 6.48 14.35
CA LEU A 733 13.84 5.26 14.97
C LEU A 733 14.32 5.52 16.41
N GLN A 734 14.92 6.69 16.66
CA GLN A 734 15.37 7.09 17.99
C GLN A 734 14.20 7.38 18.94
N GLU A 735 13.17 8.06 18.44
CA GLU A 735 11.98 8.41 19.21
C GLU A 735 11.20 7.17 19.65
N LEU A 736 10.98 6.22 18.73
CA LEU A 736 10.34 4.94 19.04
C LEU A 736 11.13 4.15 20.09
N LYS A 737 12.45 4.03 19.92
CA LYS A 737 13.32 3.36 20.90
C LYS A 737 13.23 4.05 22.26
N LYS A 738 13.25 5.39 22.31
CA LYS A 738 13.14 6.14 23.57
C LYS A 738 11.82 5.89 24.28
N LYS A 739 10.71 5.80 23.55
CA LYS A 739 9.37 5.54 24.12
C LYS A 739 9.22 4.15 24.73
N THR A 740 10.03 3.16 24.35
CA THR A 740 9.98 1.79 24.94
C THR A 740 10.57 1.65 26.36
N GLU A 741 10.93 2.76 27.03
CA GLU A 741 11.31 2.97 28.45
C GLU A 741 12.26 2.01 29.19
N SER A 742 12.78 0.96 28.57
CA SER A 742 13.91 0.17 29.09
C SER A 742 14.97 -0.14 28.04
N GLY A 743 14.69 0.16 26.77
CA GLY A 743 15.50 -0.29 25.64
C GLY A 743 15.49 -1.81 25.42
N LYS A 744 14.77 -2.58 26.27
CA LYS A 744 14.60 -4.02 26.12
C LYS A 744 13.51 -4.33 25.11
N ILE A 745 13.75 -5.35 24.30
CA ILE A 745 12.80 -5.78 23.30
C ILE A 745 11.88 -6.82 23.94
N MET A 746 10.59 -6.54 23.93
CA MET A 746 9.57 -7.45 24.46
C MET A 746 8.94 -8.24 23.31
N LEU A 747 8.84 -9.56 23.46
CA LEU A 747 8.18 -10.41 22.48
C LEU A 747 6.76 -10.74 22.92
N LEU A 748 5.83 -10.76 21.97
CA LEU A 748 4.47 -11.19 22.23
C LEU A 748 4.45 -12.70 22.51
N LYS A 749 3.76 -13.13 23.55
CA LYS A 749 3.65 -14.53 23.91
C LYS A 749 2.37 -15.09 23.32
N ARG A 750 2.52 -16.08 22.45
CA ARG A 750 1.42 -16.75 21.76
C ARG A 750 1.39 -18.24 22.07
N ASP A 751 0.19 -18.80 22.06
CA ASP A 751 0.02 -20.23 21.84
C ASP A 751 0.22 -20.49 20.33
N TRP A 752 1.27 -21.23 19.97
CA TRP A 752 1.61 -21.50 18.57
C TRP A 752 0.63 -22.46 17.87
N LYS A 753 -0.23 -23.16 18.62
CA LYS A 753 -1.28 -24.01 18.04
C LYS A 753 -2.53 -23.21 17.70
N THR A 754 -2.93 -22.27 18.56
CA THR A 754 -4.16 -21.48 18.36
C THR A 754 -3.89 -20.10 17.75
N GLY A 755 -2.64 -19.63 17.80
CA GLY A 755 -2.26 -18.27 17.45
C GLY A 755 -2.66 -17.23 18.50
N GLU A 756 -3.39 -17.60 19.56
CA GLU A 756 -3.91 -16.66 20.55
C GLU A 756 -2.82 -16.10 21.47
N ILE A 757 -3.04 -14.88 21.98
CA ILE A 757 -2.14 -14.25 22.96
C ILE A 757 -2.31 -14.94 24.31
N LEU A 758 -1.19 -15.31 24.93
CA LEU A 758 -1.18 -15.93 26.25
C LEU A 758 -1.50 -14.86 27.32
N LYS A 759 -2.77 -14.82 27.74
CA LYS A 759 -3.32 -13.84 28.69
C LYS A 759 -2.56 -13.73 30.02
N ASN A 760 -1.88 -14.80 30.44
CA ASN A 760 -1.06 -14.81 31.66
C ASN A 760 0.13 -13.83 31.61
N TYR A 761 0.51 -13.36 30.42
CA TYR A 761 1.60 -12.41 30.21
C TYR A 761 1.10 -10.97 30.02
N ASN A 762 -0.22 -10.71 30.07
CA ASN A 762 -0.78 -9.38 29.81
C ASN A 762 -0.20 -8.28 30.70
N SER A 763 0.02 -8.57 31.99
CA SER A 763 0.60 -7.60 32.93
C SER A 763 2.03 -7.19 32.58
N GLN A 764 2.78 -8.02 31.85
CA GLN A 764 4.12 -7.67 31.37
C GLN A 764 4.08 -6.67 30.21
N TYR A 765 2.93 -6.54 29.54
CA TYR A 765 2.75 -5.64 28.40
C TYR A 765 2.25 -4.25 28.80
N ASP A 766 1.76 -4.06 30.03
CA ASP A 766 1.19 -2.79 30.47
C ASP A 766 2.26 -1.68 30.53
N ASP A 767 3.49 -2.03 30.91
CA ASP A 767 4.59 -1.08 31.10
C ASP A 767 5.39 -0.80 29.81
N VAL A 768 5.38 -1.70 28.81
CA VAL A 768 6.09 -1.50 27.53
C VAL A 768 5.29 -0.69 26.53
N PHE A 769 5.96 0.09 25.67
CA PHE A 769 5.31 0.92 24.65
C PHE A 769 4.64 0.07 23.55
N PHE A 770 5.35 -0.97 23.08
CA PHE A 770 4.83 -2.05 22.25
C PHE A 770 5.62 -3.34 22.50
N ALA A 771 5.04 -4.48 22.11
CA ALA A 771 5.74 -5.74 21.98
C ALA A 771 5.87 -6.12 20.49
N ILE A 772 6.93 -6.86 20.16
CA ILE A 772 7.15 -7.39 18.81
C ILE A 772 6.34 -8.66 18.64
N ASP A 773 5.52 -8.69 17.59
CA ASP A 773 4.77 -9.86 17.18
C ASP A 773 5.62 -10.70 16.22
N GLN A 774 5.97 -11.92 16.63
CA GLN A 774 6.83 -12.82 15.85
C GLN A 774 6.20 -13.23 14.51
N ILE A 775 4.87 -13.08 14.39
CA ILE A 775 4.10 -13.41 13.18
C ILE A 775 3.91 -12.15 12.30
N GLY A 776 4.43 -10.99 12.72
CA GLY A 776 4.51 -9.80 11.89
C GLY A 776 3.84 -8.57 12.52
N GLY A 777 4.66 -7.55 12.76
CA GLY A 777 4.22 -6.22 13.21
C GLY A 777 4.36 -5.98 14.71
N LEU A 778 3.59 -5.01 15.20
CA LEU A 778 3.66 -4.52 16.58
C LEU A 778 2.37 -4.81 17.34
N TYR A 779 2.50 -5.15 18.62
CA TYR A 779 1.38 -5.34 19.53
C TYR A 779 1.33 -4.23 20.58
N PHE A 780 0.13 -3.71 20.84
CA PHE A 780 -0.12 -2.66 21.81
C PHE A 780 -1.20 -3.12 22.77
N GLN A 781 -0.86 -3.21 24.05
CA GLN A 781 -1.81 -3.49 25.13
C GLN A 781 -2.65 -2.25 25.49
N ASN A 782 -2.02 -1.06 25.45
CA ASN A 782 -2.62 0.19 25.86
C ASN A 782 -3.04 1.05 24.64
N THR A 783 -4.29 1.48 24.61
CA THR A 783 -4.83 2.33 23.52
C THR A 783 -4.14 3.69 23.42
N ASN A 784 -3.69 4.30 24.52
CA ASN A 784 -2.98 5.58 24.48
C ASN A 784 -1.59 5.43 23.85
N LYS A 785 -0.85 4.38 24.21
CA LYS A 785 0.46 4.07 23.60
C LYS A 785 0.31 3.77 22.10
N LYS A 786 -0.79 3.12 21.73
CA LYS A 786 -1.16 2.88 20.33
C LYS A 786 -1.51 4.16 19.58
N ASP A 787 -2.28 5.06 20.19
CA ASP A 787 -2.60 6.40 19.63
C ASP A 787 -1.31 7.20 19.40
N ASP A 788 -0.42 7.23 20.38
CA ASP A 788 0.89 7.89 20.30
C ASP A 788 1.75 7.31 19.17
N TYR A 789 1.85 5.99 19.08
CA TYR A 789 2.57 5.32 17.99
C TYR A 789 1.93 5.64 16.64
N PHE A 790 0.60 5.58 16.55
CA PHE A 790 -0.12 5.78 15.30
C PHE A 790 0.05 7.23 14.78
N SER A 791 0.03 8.22 15.66
CA SER A 791 0.33 9.61 15.30
C SER A 791 1.73 9.74 14.71
N LEU A 792 2.72 9.15 15.40
CA LEU A 792 4.11 9.16 14.95
C LEU A 792 4.27 8.44 13.61
N ASN A 793 3.67 7.26 13.46
CA ASN A 793 3.67 6.49 12.22
C ASN A 793 3.06 7.31 11.05
N CYS A 794 1.89 7.92 11.24
CA CYS A 794 1.24 8.75 10.22
C CYS A 794 2.13 9.91 9.77
N LYS A 795 2.78 10.59 10.71
CA LYS A 795 3.72 11.68 10.40
C LYS A 795 4.82 11.23 9.43
N TYR A 796 5.47 10.08 9.71
CA TYR A 796 6.58 9.61 8.89
C TYR A 796 6.14 8.94 7.59
N LEU A 797 5.01 8.23 7.55
CA LEU A 797 4.45 7.74 6.29
C LEU A 797 4.09 8.91 5.36
N ASN A 798 3.46 9.97 5.88
CA ASN A 798 3.14 11.16 5.08
C ASN A 798 4.42 11.87 4.59
N LEU A 799 5.47 11.92 5.40
CA LEU A 799 6.79 12.43 4.98
C LEU A 799 7.39 11.63 3.81
N ILE A 800 7.27 10.30 3.85
CA ILE A 800 7.75 9.41 2.78
C ILE A 800 6.95 9.62 1.49
N ILE A 801 5.61 9.76 1.60
CA ILE A 801 4.73 10.03 0.45
C ILE A 801 5.03 11.40 -0.17
N ASP A 802 5.23 12.45 0.64
CA ASP A 802 5.60 13.78 0.15
C ASP A 802 6.96 13.76 -0.57
N PHE A 803 7.95 13.12 0.04
CA PHE A 803 9.27 12.95 -0.55
C PHE A 803 9.19 12.24 -1.91
N SER A 804 8.41 11.17 -2.00
CA SER A 804 8.15 10.43 -3.25
C SER A 804 7.56 11.34 -4.34
N ALA A 805 6.50 12.08 -4.03
CA ALA A 805 5.86 13.00 -4.99
C ALA A 805 6.84 14.07 -5.51
N LYS A 806 7.70 14.61 -4.63
CA LYS A 806 8.69 15.64 -4.99
C LYS A 806 9.87 15.07 -5.80
N THR A 807 10.33 13.86 -5.48
CA THR A 807 11.47 13.20 -6.15
C THR A 807 11.11 12.54 -7.48
N LYS A 808 9.84 12.21 -7.72
CA LYS A 808 9.37 11.76 -9.03
C LYS A 808 9.63 12.78 -10.14
N LYS A 809 9.55 14.09 -9.85
CA LYS A 809 9.80 15.15 -10.83
C LYS A 809 11.21 15.05 -11.46
N PRO A 810 12.32 15.12 -10.68
CA PRO A 810 13.66 14.95 -11.25
C PRO A 810 13.88 13.55 -11.84
N PHE A 811 13.26 12.49 -11.30
CA PHE A 811 13.37 11.15 -11.88
C PHE A 811 12.78 11.08 -13.30
N ILE A 812 11.58 11.62 -13.52
CA ILE A 812 10.96 11.70 -14.86
C ILE A 812 11.85 12.48 -15.82
N LYS A 813 12.43 13.60 -15.38
CA LYS A 813 13.38 14.36 -16.21
C LYS A 813 14.60 13.54 -16.59
N THR A 814 15.13 12.72 -15.68
CA THR A 814 16.24 11.82 -16.00
C THR A 814 15.84 10.79 -17.05
N LEU A 815 14.67 10.16 -16.90
CA LEU A 815 14.16 9.19 -17.88
C LEU A 815 13.97 9.81 -19.27
N LEU A 816 13.52 11.07 -19.34
CA LEU A 816 13.31 11.79 -20.60
C LEU A 816 14.59 12.36 -21.21
N LYS A 817 15.58 12.78 -20.39
CA LYS A 817 16.88 13.27 -20.88
C LYS A 817 17.77 12.16 -21.43
N ASP A 818 17.55 10.94 -21.00
CA ASP A 818 18.19 9.74 -21.55
C ASP A 818 17.71 9.40 -22.98
N ASP A 819 17.12 10.36 -23.72
CA ASP A 819 16.91 10.38 -25.18
C ASP A 819 18.20 10.06 -26.00
N ALA A 820 19.38 9.97 -25.37
CA ALA A 820 20.60 9.42 -25.95
C ALA A 820 20.60 7.88 -26.11
N TYR A 821 19.55 7.16 -25.68
CA TYR A 821 19.46 5.70 -25.71
C TYR A 821 18.42 5.12 -26.70
N ASN A 822 17.94 5.92 -27.67
CA ASN A 822 17.16 5.45 -28.83
C ASN A 822 18.02 4.83 -29.95
#